data_AF-A0A2K3E4V5-F1
#
_entry.id   AF-A0A2K3E4V5-F1
#
_cell.length_a   1.000
_cell.length_b   1.000
_cell.length_c   1.000
_cell.angle_alpha   90.00
_cell.angle_beta   90.00
_cell.angle_gamma   90.00
#
_symmetry.space_group_name_H-M   'P 1'
#
loop_
_entity.id
_entity.type
_entity.pdbx_description
1 polymer ?
#
loop_
_entity_poly.entity_id
_entity_poly.type
_entity_poly.pdbx_seq_one_letter_code
_entity_poly.pdbx_strand_id
1 'polypeptide(L)'
;MWRAAFVVVAAALCLSPLASAYVQFPLGPSGLINNAQAGRTLAAATSLSNGLKSLLGQAADAGGGAELLGVNITADWGHDAYKSRLLADAVESFIYLYAPAVVTATGRNWPLGPDFSHSQALASPAGRGTAPNWDTVYSVSRAELSLGPFELRWPALKDRFYSVVVYDAYQNVVVSLGSAQHVTDGGSLLLLGPTSPREAAAAYRLQQLAAGPRTVTGGAPYSEVVDFPTDIALVLLRVAVNNQTATLDAEDSAAIKAFQAGTSLKPYRFTPPANASTLFARAPGGVPALQQLSVDPATWYGWAAAVVQQYPAPPSTLAEPIAGKLRRFGLLQPGFNLSALPSEHQAALALAVRVGNRLLDAGTLYGFEYEWASGWQVTTRSWGVYGHDYFTNAVVAKSFIIPNTGVDAVYAVAYWDADGAPLDGSGNATYTWRVPGGQLPYDPALGWWSFIVYDGNATLVENPLQRYGVGDRLTGLRYAANGDLVLALSADPPAPNTTELANWVATPRGAFFAVLRLYAPNRDYIDGKLGLQPLVKKPQPVVTPSPSPSPSPSPSPSPAPAPKPSPSPSPSPSPSPSPSPSPSPSPSPSSGPGNAPSSGPGNAPSSGPGNAPSSGPGNAPSSGPGNAPSSAPGNAPAPKPGGARRRLV
;
A
#
# COMPACT_ATOMS: atom_id res chain seq x y z
N MET A 1 -12.12 -6.78 -21.41
CA MET A 1 -10.78 -6.62 -20.79
C MET A 1 -10.71 -5.48 -19.75
N TRP A 2 -11.59 -4.47 -19.77
CA TRP A 2 -11.58 -3.32 -18.83
C TRP A 2 -12.02 -3.61 -17.37
N ARG A 3 -12.70 -4.74 -17.09
CA ARG A 3 -13.06 -5.12 -15.70
C ARG A 3 -11.88 -5.64 -14.87
N ALA A 4 -10.80 -6.09 -15.51
CA ALA A 4 -9.60 -6.58 -14.81
C ALA A 4 -8.69 -5.44 -14.30
N ALA A 5 -8.71 -4.26 -14.96
CA ALA A 5 -7.93 -3.10 -14.54
C ALA A 5 -8.43 -2.51 -13.20
N PHE A 6 -9.71 -2.65 -12.89
CA PHE A 6 -10.31 -2.10 -11.68
C PHE A 6 -9.88 -2.85 -10.41
N VAL A 7 -9.71 -4.17 -10.52
CA VAL A 7 -9.13 -5.00 -9.45
C VAL A 7 -7.68 -4.59 -9.17
N VAL A 8 -6.97 -4.01 -10.14
CA VAL A 8 -5.57 -3.59 -10.01
C VAL A 8 -5.44 -2.20 -9.40
N VAL A 9 -6.34 -1.24 -9.62
CA VAL A 9 -6.21 0.13 -9.05
C VAL A 9 -6.52 0.15 -7.54
N ALA A 10 -7.59 -0.53 -7.11
CA ALA A 10 -7.91 -0.68 -5.69
C ALA A 10 -6.91 -1.61 -4.96
N ALA A 11 -6.37 -2.62 -5.65
CA ALA A 11 -5.31 -3.47 -5.09
C ALA A 11 -3.94 -2.79 -5.06
N ALA A 12 -3.59 -1.94 -6.05
CA ALA A 12 -2.25 -1.32 -6.15
C ALA A 12 -2.05 -0.14 -5.18
N LEU A 13 -3.12 0.46 -4.68
CA LEU A 13 -3.03 1.43 -3.57
C LEU A 13 -2.76 0.77 -2.21
N CYS A 14 -2.85 -0.57 -2.12
CA CYS A 14 -2.81 -1.27 -0.85
C CYS A 14 -2.20 -2.68 -0.96
N LEU A 15 -1.13 -2.84 -1.74
CA LEU A 15 -0.30 -4.04 -1.63
C LEU A 15 0.51 -3.90 -0.34
N SER A 16 0.18 -4.70 0.68
CA SER A 16 1.16 -5.09 1.68
C SER A 16 0.73 -6.41 2.36
N PRO A 17 1.62 -7.40 2.51
CA PRO A 17 1.36 -8.67 3.18
C PRO A 17 1.33 -8.57 4.73
N LEU A 18 1.26 -7.34 5.29
CA LEU A 18 1.33 -7.03 6.72
C LEU A 18 0.24 -7.73 7.55
N ALA A 19 -0.87 -8.07 6.92
CA ALA A 19 -1.96 -8.90 7.42
C ALA A 19 -1.51 -10.18 8.16
N SER A 20 -0.75 -11.03 7.48
CA SER A 20 -0.21 -12.26 8.07
C SER A 20 0.92 -11.98 9.06
N ALA A 21 1.58 -10.83 8.93
CA ALA A 21 2.70 -10.47 9.78
C ALA A 21 2.24 -10.03 11.18
N TYR A 22 1.06 -9.42 11.36
CA TYR A 22 0.55 -9.08 12.70
C TYR A 22 0.23 -10.32 13.56
N VAL A 23 -0.19 -11.43 12.94
CA VAL A 23 -0.46 -12.71 13.61
C VAL A 23 0.82 -13.53 13.86
N GLN A 24 1.91 -13.22 13.14
CA GLN A 24 3.24 -13.84 13.28
C GLN A 24 4.34 -12.89 13.78
N PHE A 25 4.01 -11.67 14.22
CA PHE A 25 4.87 -10.84 15.05
C PHE A 25 4.41 -11.08 16.48
N PRO A 26 4.78 -12.23 17.10
CA PRO A 26 4.83 -12.21 18.53
C PRO A 26 5.75 -11.03 18.89
N LEU A 27 5.51 -10.44 20.05
CA LEU A 27 6.62 -10.26 20.98
C LEU A 27 7.37 -11.60 21.05
N GLY A 28 8.18 -11.90 20.03
CA GLY A 28 8.90 -13.14 19.88
C GLY A 28 9.96 -13.16 20.96
N PRO A 29 10.27 -14.37 21.48
CA PRO A 29 11.01 -14.53 22.71
C PRO A 29 12.37 -13.82 22.63
N SER A 30 12.74 -13.13 23.71
CA SER A 30 14.11 -12.79 24.11
C SER A 30 15.20 -12.87 23.02
N GLY A 31 15.36 -11.77 22.29
CA GLY A 31 16.59 -11.40 21.57
C GLY A 31 17.05 -10.02 22.05
N LEU A 32 18.35 -9.74 22.03
CA LEU A 32 18.97 -8.56 22.67
C LEU A 32 18.47 -7.19 22.15
N ILE A 33 17.92 -7.12 20.93
CA ILE A 33 17.26 -5.92 20.37
C ILE A 33 15.95 -6.35 19.69
N ASN A 34 14.81 -6.01 20.28
CA ASN A 34 13.50 -6.30 19.69
C ASN A 34 13.08 -5.23 18.65
N ASN A 35 12.06 -5.53 17.83
CA ASN A 35 11.59 -4.66 16.74
C ASN A 35 11.25 -3.23 17.21
N ALA A 36 10.69 -3.10 18.42
CA ALA A 36 10.34 -1.82 19.01
C ALA A 36 11.58 -0.99 19.37
N GLN A 37 12.61 -1.62 19.93
CA GLN A 37 13.88 -0.96 20.26
C GLN A 37 14.66 -0.56 19.01
N ALA A 38 14.66 -1.41 17.97
CA ALA A 38 15.29 -1.10 16.69
C ALA A 38 14.60 0.08 15.98
N GLY A 39 13.27 0.06 15.87
CA GLY A 39 12.50 1.15 15.27
C GLY A 39 12.75 2.49 15.98
N ARG A 40 12.68 2.52 17.32
CA ARG A 40 12.96 3.72 18.11
C ARG A 40 14.40 4.21 17.98
N THR A 41 15.38 3.31 17.95
CA THR A 41 16.80 3.68 17.81
C THR A 41 17.08 4.31 16.45
N LEU A 42 16.42 3.82 15.39
CA LEU A 42 16.58 4.38 14.03
C LEU A 42 15.87 5.71 13.89
N ALA A 43 14.66 5.84 14.44
CA ALA A 43 13.91 7.10 14.46
C ALA A 43 14.62 8.20 15.27
N ALA A 44 15.29 7.84 16.37
CA ALA A 44 16.04 8.79 17.20
C ALA A 44 17.42 9.16 16.62
N ALA A 45 17.92 8.46 15.62
CA ALA A 45 19.24 8.69 15.08
C ALA A 45 19.26 9.89 14.13
N THR A 46 20.31 10.72 14.23
CA THR A 46 20.54 11.85 13.31
C THR A 46 20.73 11.44 11.85
N SER A 47 21.00 10.16 11.59
CA SER A 47 20.94 9.54 10.27
C SER A 47 20.72 8.04 10.41
N LEU A 48 20.11 7.40 9.40
CA LEU A 48 19.95 5.95 9.33
C LEU A 48 21.31 5.23 9.45
N SER A 49 22.37 5.83 8.91
CA SER A 49 23.75 5.34 9.06
C SER A 49 24.18 5.21 10.52
N ASN A 50 23.92 6.25 11.33
CA ASN A 50 24.32 6.28 12.73
C ASN A 50 23.46 5.34 13.57
N GLY A 51 22.16 5.29 13.30
CA GLY A 51 21.25 4.34 13.94
C GLY A 51 21.65 2.90 13.63
N LEU A 52 21.95 2.58 12.37
CA LEU A 52 22.39 1.25 11.97
C LEU A 52 23.78 0.90 12.53
N LYS A 53 24.73 1.84 12.54
CA LYS A 53 26.03 1.62 13.22
C LYS A 53 25.86 1.37 14.71
N SER A 54 24.94 2.08 15.36
CA SER A 54 24.60 1.85 16.76
C SER A 54 24.01 0.45 16.96
N LEU A 55 23.04 0.04 16.12
CA LEU A 55 22.44 -1.29 16.19
C LEU A 55 23.45 -2.40 15.90
N LEU A 56 24.32 -2.22 14.90
CA LEU A 56 25.38 -3.16 14.55
C LEU A 56 26.48 -3.22 15.63
N GLY A 57 26.81 -2.10 16.25
CA GLY A 57 27.75 -2.03 17.37
C GLY A 57 27.20 -2.78 18.59
N GLN A 58 25.96 -2.48 18.99
CA GLN A 58 25.25 -3.19 20.07
C GLN A 58 25.17 -4.70 19.80
N ALA A 59 24.88 -5.09 18.56
CA ALA A 59 24.88 -6.47 18.11
C ALA A 59 26.27 -7.15 18.18
N ALA A 60 27.34 -6.43 17.82
CA ALA A 60 28.70 -6.95 17.85
C ALA A 60 29.22 -7.11 19.29
N ASP A 61 28.91 -6.16 20.16
CA ASP A 61 29.30 -6.18 21.58
C ASP A 61 28.62 -7.29 22.37
N ALA A 62 27.47 -7.77 21.91
CA ALA A 62 26.70 -8.82 22.58
C ALA A 62 27.23 -10.25 22.39
N GLY A 63 28.23 -10.46 21.51
CA GLY A 63 28.97 -11.72 21.37
C GLY A 63 28.16 -12.91 20.84
N GLY A 64 28.36 -13.26 19.56
CA GLY A 64 27.87 -14.51 18.95
C GLY A 64 26.40 -14.44 18.47
N GLY A 65 26.21 -14.48 17.14
CA GLY A 65 24.88 -14.67 16.55
C GLY A 65 23.98 -13.43 16.59
N ALA A 66 24.50 -12.28 16.15
CA ALA A 66 23.72 -11.05 16.08
C ALA A 66 22.54 -11.20 15.10
N GLU A 67 21.36 -11.50 15.62
CA GLU A 67 20.09 -11.35 14.91
C GLU A 67 19.64 -9.90 14.96
N LEU A 68 19.81 -9.17 13.86
CA LEU A 68 19.14 -7.88 13.67
C LEU A 68 17.78 -8.16 13.06
N LEU A 69 16.70 -8.02 13.84
CA LEU A 69 15.33 -8.26 13.38
C LEU A 69 15.13 -9.67 12.79
N GLY A 70 15.80 -10.68 13.38
CA GLY A 70 15.77 -12.07 12.91
C GLY A 70 16.66 -12.36 11.69
N VAL A 71 17.57 -11.46 11.32
CA VAL A 71 18.59 -11.67 10.28
C VAL A 71 19.96 -11.85 10.94
N ASN A 72 20.58 -13.01 10.78
CA ASN A 72 21.90 -13.32 11.36
C ASN A 72 23.02 -12.63 10.56
N ILE A 73 23.45 -11.45 11.01
CA ILE A 73 24.46 -10.64 10.32
C ILE A 73 25.86 -11.26 10.46
N THR A 74 26.15 -11.86 11.62
CA THR A 74 27.45 -12.49 11.93
C THR A 74 27.79 -13.67 11.03
N ALA A 75 26.82 -14.54 10.73
CA ALA A 75 27.03 -15.72 9.89
C ALA A 75 27.12 -15.39 8.40
N ASP A 76 26.41 -14.35 7.95
CA ASP A 76 26.27 -14.01 6.52
C ASP A 76 27.35 -13.04 5.99
N TRP A 77 28.05 -12.30 6.86
CA TRP A 77 28.83 -11.12 6.44
C TRP A 77 30.26 -11.04 7.01
N GLY A 78 30.46 -11.48 8.26
CA GLY A 78 31.68 -11.20 9.03
C GLY A 78 31.78 -9.73 9.49
N HIS A 79 32.60 -9.44 10.49
CA HIS A 79 32.64 -8.12 11.15
C HIS A 79 34.02 -7.48 11.06
N ASP A 80 34.12 -6.43 10.24
CA ASP A 80 35.17 -5.41 10.30
C ASP A 80 34.58 -4.03 9.96
N ALA A 81 35.33 -2.96 10.28
CA ALA A 81 34.85 -1.59 10.12
C ALA A 81 34.47 -1.23 8.67
N TYR A 82 35.16 -1.82 7.67
CA TYR A 82 34.87 -1.59 6.26
C TYR A 82 33.56 -2.29 5.86
N LYS A 83 33.40 -3.57 6.22
CA LYS A 83 32.20 -4.36 5.96
C LYS A 83 30.95 -3.76 6.61
N SER A 84 31.04 -3.28 7.84
CA SER A 84 29.92 -2.60 8.51
C SER A 84 29.52 -1.31 7.78
N ARG A 85 30.50 -0.53 7.29
CA ARG A 85 30.22 0.68 6.54
C ARG A 85 29.62 0.39 5.15
N LEU A 86 30.12 -0.63 4.47
CA LEU A 86 29.61 -1.05 3.16
C LEU A 86 28.15 -1.51 3.27
N LEU A 87 27.81 -2.32 4.28
CA LEU A 87 26.43 -2.73 4.53
C LEU A 87 25.53 -1.53 4.87
N ALA A 88 26.01 -0.59 5.66
CA ALA A 88 25.24 0.62 5.98
C ALA A 88 24.95 1.47 4.74
N ASP A 89 25.95 1.68 3.88
CA ASP A 89 25.76 2.38 2.60
C ASP A 89 24.75 1.63 1.71
N ALA A 90 24.77 0.29 1.70
CA ALA A 90 23.83 -0.54 0.93
C ALA A 90 22.39 -0.43 1.46
N VAL A 91 22.19 -0.51 2.78
CA VAL A 91 20.87 -0.36 3.42
C VAL A 91 20.30 1.04 3.18
N GLU A 92 21.11 2.09 3.32
CA GLU A 92 20.66 3.46 3.02
C GLU A 92 20.29 3.64 1.54
N SER A 93 21.06 3.02 0.64
CA SER A 93 20.74 3.00 -0.80
C SER A 93 19.42 2.29 -1.07
N PHE A 94 19.18 1.14 -0.44
CA PHE A 94 17.91 0.40 -0.54
C PHE A 94 16.73 1.27 -0.05
N ILE A 95 16.85 1.89 1.13
CA ILE A 95 15.79 2.72 1.72
C ILE A 95 15.48 3.91 0.81
N TYR A 96 16.49 4.62 0.31
CA TYR A 96 16.31 5.73 -0.62
C TYR A 96 15.58 5.31 -1.91
N LEU A 97 15.99 4.18 -2.49
CA LEU A 97 15.42 3.66 -3.74
C LEU A 97 14.02 3.06 -3.58
N TYR A 98 13.58 2.77 -2.35
CA TYR A 98 12.34 2.05 -2.10
C TYR A 98 11.10 2.79 -2.60
N ALA A 99 10.95 4.07 -2.19
CA ALA A 99 9.80 4.87 -2.57
C ALA A 99 9.64 5.01 -4.10
N PRO A 100 10.66 5.48 -4.86
CA PRO A 100 10.52 5.58 -6.31
C PRO A 100 10.28 4.22 -6.98
N ALA A 101 10.93 3.15 -6.50
CA ALA A 101 10.69 1.81 -7.04
C ALA A 101 9.22 1.37 -6.89
N VAL A 102 8.64 1.50 -5.71
CA VAL A 102 7.27 1.04 -5.42
C VAL A 102 6.21 1.97 -6.02
N VAL A 103 6.39 3.28 -5.91
CA VAL A 103 5.42 4.30 -6.37
C VAL A 103 5.27 4.27 -7.88
N THR A 104 6.39 4.19 -8.61
CA THR A 104 6.33 4.10 -10.07
C THR A 104 5.78 2.76 -10.54
N ALA A 105 6.10 1.66 -9.85
CA ALA A 105 5.52 0.34 -10.11
C ALA A 105 3.98 0.36 -9.97
N THR A 106 3.47 1.01 -8.92
CA THR A 106 2.02 1.23 -8.72
C THR A 106 1.44 2.12 -9.82
N GLY A 107 2.04 3.29 -10.06
CA GLY A 107 1.58 4.27 -11.03
C GLY A 107 1.60 3.76 -12.48
N ARG A 108 2.45 2.78 -12.81
CA ARG A 108 2.48 2.12 -14.12
C ARG A 108 1.13 1.57 -14.55
N ASN A 109 0.36 1.05 -13.58
CA ASN A 109 -0.93 0.44 -13.82
C ASN A 109 -2.04 1.48 -13.97
N TRP A 110 -1.74 2.76 -13.78
CA TRP A 110 -2.68 3.85 -13.98
C TRP A 110 -2.70 4.24 -15.46
N PRO A 111 -3.89 4.61 -15.98
CA PRO A 111 -4.01 5.02 -17.37
C PRO A 111 -3.16 6.26 -17.64
N LEU A 112 -2.51 6.30 -18.80
CA LEU A 112 -1.87 7.51 -19.29
C LEU A 112 -2.97 8.48 -19.76
N GLY A 113 -2.87 9.74 -19.37
CA GLY A 113 -3.77 10.80 -19.85
C GLY A 113 -3.89 10.79 -21.39
N PRO A 114 -5.08 11.03 -21.97
CA PRO A 114 -6.29 11.61 -21.38
C PRO A 114 -7.14 10.69 -20.51
N ASP A 115 -6.81 9.40 -20.45
CA ASP A 115 -7.66 8.42 -19.80
C ASP A 115 -7.56 8.50 -18.27
N PHE A 116 -8.70 8.35 -17.60
CA PHE A 116 -8.81 8.18 -16.15
C PHE A 116 -9.43 6.82 -15.82
N SER A 117 -9.04 6.26 -14.68
CA SER A 117 -9.74 5.16 -14.04
C SER A 117 -10.56 5.72 -12.87
N HIS A 118 -11.87 5.52 -12.90
CA HIS A 118 -12.81 6.08 -11.92
C HIS A 118 -13.48 4.97 -11.11
N SER A 119 -13.41 5.06 -9.78
CA SER A 119 -14.22 4.22 -8.90
C SER A 119 -15.67 4.67 -8.87
N GLN A 120 -16.54 3.67 -8.89
CA GLN A 120 -18.00 3.79 -8.82
C GLN A 120 -18.57 3.04 -7.61
N ALA A 121 -17.71 2.56 -6.70
CA ALA A 121 -18.09 1.83 -5.51
C ALA A 121 -17.12 2.11 -4.36
N LEU A 122 -17.64 1.99 -3.14
CA LEU A 122 -16.84 1.95 -1.93
C LEU A 122 -16.14 0.59 -1.77
N ALA A 123 -15.13 0.56 -0.92
CA ALA A 123 -14.51 -0.69 -0.50
C ALA A 123 -15.50 -1.59 0.25
N SER A 124 -15.31 -2.90 0.15
CA SER A 124 -16.11 -3.90 0.86
C SER A 124 -15.21 -4.96 1.51
N PRO A 125 -15.72 -5.76 2.47
CA PRO A 125 -14.97 -6.86 3.08
C PRO A 125 -14.49 -7.93 2.09
N ALA A 126 -15.21 -8.12 0.98
CA ALA A 126 -14.80 -9.02 -0.10
C ALA A 126 -13.76 -8.40 -1.06
N GLY A 127 -13.49 -7.10 -0.92
CA GLY A 127 -12.54 -6.35 -1.75
C GLY A 127 -11.09 -6.74 -1.48
N ARG A 128 -10.22 -6.44 -2.45
CA ARG A 128 -8.76 -6.58 -2.29
C ARG A 128 -8.18 -5.23 -1.85
N GLY A 129 -7.26 -5.28 -0.89
CA GLY A 129 -6.49 -4.12 -0.42
C GLY A 129 -6.34 -4.11 1.11
N THR A 130 -5.18 -3.67 1.58
CA THR A 130 -4.84 -3.39 2.99
C THR A 130 -5.46 -2.07 3.47
N ALA A 131 -6.25 -2.13 4.54
CA ALA A 131 -6.91 -1.02 5.22
C ALA A 131 -7.65 -0.04 4.30
N PRO A 132 -8.52 -0.53 3.39
CA PRO A 132 -9.07 0.31 2.34
C PRO A 132 -9.94 1.43 2.92
N ASN A 133 -9.87 2.60 2.29
CA ASN A 133 -10.72 3.73 2.64
C ASN A 133 -12.18 3.43 2.27
N TRP A 134 -13.09 3.75 3.19
CA TRP A 134 -14.54 3.61 3.01
C TRP A 134 -15.27 4.97 2.95
N ASP A 135 -14.54 6.09 3.08
CA ASP A 135 -15.12 7.45 3.10
C ASP A 135 -15.20 8.11 1.73
N THR A 136 -14.31 7.71 0.81
CA THR A 136 -14.11 8.40 -0.48
C THR A 136 -14.00 7.42 -1.64
N VAL A 137 -14.43 7.84 -2.81
CA VAL A 137 -14.14 7.18 -4.09
C VAL A 137 -12.95 7.83 -4.80
N TYR A 138 -12.25 7.05 -5.61
CA TYR A 138 -11.00 7.47 -6.25
C TYR A 138 -11.11 7.64 -7.76
N SER A 139 -10.35 8.60 -8.29
CA SER A 139 -10.02 8.68 -9.71
C SER A 139 -8.52 8.80 -9.88
N VAL A 140 -7.93 7.98 -10.75
CA VAL A 140 -6.49 7.97 -10.99
C VAL A 140 -6.15 8.12 -12.46
N SER A 141 -5.06 8.82 -12.73
CA SER A 141 -4.42 8.92 -14.04
C SER A 141 -2.94 9.26 -13.85
N ARG A 142 -2.14 9.14 -14.91
CA ARG A 142 -0.74 9.59 -14.90
C ARG A 142 -0.43 10.43 -16.13
N ALA A 143 0.51 11.35 -15.97
CA ALA A 143 1.13 12.08 -17.07
C ALA A 143 2.60 11.67 -17.21
N GLU A 144 3.03 11.44 -18.44
CA GLU A 144 4.43 11.25 -18.83
C GLU A 144 4.94 12.59 -19.38
N LEU A 145 5.52 13.39 -18.51
CA LEU A 145 5.92 14.77 -18.78
C LEU A 145 7.19 14.87 -19.64
N SER A 146 7.92 13.76 -19.82
CA SER A 146 9.00 13.67 -20.82
C SER A 146 8.51 13.78 -22.26
N LEU A 147 7.22 13.49 -22.50
CA LEU A 147 6.58 13.67 -23.81
C LEU A 147 6.18 15.12 -24.08
N GLY A 148 6.00 15.91 -23.03
CA GLY A 148 5.45 17.24 -23.10
C GLY A 148 4.47 17.53 -21.95
N PRO A 149 3.94 18.76 -21.91
CA PRO A 149 3.16 19.25 -20.78
C PRO A 149 1.73 18.72 -20.77
N PHE A 150 1.18 18.39 -19.60
CA PHE A 150 -0.22 17.92 -19.48
C PHE A 150 -1.08 18.95 -18.76
N GLU A 151 -2.30 19.15 -19.24
CA GLU A 151 -3.31 19.98 -18.59
C GLU A 151 -4.25 19.10 -17.76
N LEU A 152 -4.25 19.30 -16.44
CA LEU A 152 -5.24 18.75 -15.51
C LEU A 152 -6.41 19.74 -15.41
N ARG A 153 -7.64 19.24 -15.45
CA ARG A 153 -8.88 19.99 -15.22
C ARG A 153 -9.81 19.18 -14.31
N TRP A 154 -10.52 19.87 -13.44
CA TRP A 154 -11.59 19.30 -12.61
C TRP A 154 -12.72 20.32 -12.43
N PRO A 155 -13.98 19.86 -12.31
CA PRO A 155 -15.12 20.75 -12.18
C PRO A 155 -15.29 21.26 -10.74
N ALA A 156 -16.15 22.25 -10.57
CA ALA A 156 -16.58 22.73 -9.26
C ALA A 156 -17.31 21.63 -8.48
N LEU A 157 -17.10 21.62 -7.16
CA LEU A 157 -17.80 20.74 -6.23
C LEU A 157 -17.82 21.42 -4.85
N LYS A 158 -19.03 21.76 -4.39
CA LYS A 158 -19.23 22.62 -3.20
C LYS A 158 -19.99 21.95 -2.06
N ASP A 159 -20.74 20.90 -2.37
CA ASP A 159 -21.64 20.18 -1.46
C ASP A 159 -20.96 19.01 -0.74
N ARG A 160 -19.71 18.72 -1.07
CA ARG A 160 -18.94 17.61 -0.51
C ARG A 160 -17.45 17.88 -0.59
N PHE A 161 -16.70 17.20 0.25
CA PHE A 161 -15.26 17.28 0.18
C PHE A 161 -14.71 16.57 -1.06
N TYR A 162 -13.66 17.17 -1.61
CA TYR A 162 -12.76 16.49 -2.52
C TYR A 162 -11.31 16.94 -2.34
N SER A 163 -10.39 16.11 -2.80
CA SER A 163 -8.98 16.48 -2.97
C SER A 163 -8.47 16.11 -4.35
N VAL A 164 -7.56 16.95 -4.85
CA VAL A 164 -6.78 16.77 -6.08
C VAL A 164 -5.32 16.77 -5.67
N VAL A 165 -4.72 15.57 -5.64
CA VAL A 165 -3.34 15.39 -5.21
C VAL A 165 -2.50 14.84 -6.35
N VAL A 166 -1.35 15.47 -6.60
CA VAL A 166 -0.43 15.06 -7.66
C VAL A 166 0.97 14.82 -7.09
N TYR A 167 1.53 13.65 -7.40
CA TYR A 167 2.78 13.15 -6.83
C TYR A 167 3.86 13.03 -7.90
N ASP A 168 5.10 13.29 -7.50
CA ASP A 168 6.29 12.99 -8.30
C ASP A 168 6.65 11.48 -8.23
N ALA A 169 7.72 11.08 -8.93
CA ALA A 169 8.19 9.69 -8.91
C ALA A 169 8.58 9.19 -7.52
N TYR A 170 8.91 10.09 -6.58
CA TYR A 170 9.43 9.80 -5.24
C TYR A 170 8.36 9.94 -4.14
N GLN A 171 7.07 9.98 -4.52
CA GLN A 171 5.91 10.15 -3.63
C GLN A 171 5.78 11.54 -3.00
N ASN A 172 6.60 12.52 -3.37
CA ASN A 172 6.39 13.88 -2.86
C ASN A 172 5.11 14.45 -3.45
N VAL A 173 4.30 15.08 -2.60
CA VAL A 173 3.11 15.81 -3.01
C VAL A 173 3.56 17.15 -3.60
N VAL A 174 3.39 17.29 -4.91
CA VAL A 174 3.72 18.53 -5.64
C VAL A 174 2.50 19.46 -5.71
N VAL A 175 1.31 18.87 -5.79
CA VAL A 175 0.03 19.58 -5.79
C VAL A 175 -0.87 18.94 -4.75
N SER A 176 -1.44 19.77 -3.88
CA SER A 176 -2.53 19.42 -2.97
C SER A 176 -3.53 20.57 -3.00
N LEU A 177 -4.68 20.31 -3.61
CA LEU A 177 -5.78 21.26 -3.76
C LEU A 177 -7.11 20.57 -3.44
N GLY A 178 -8.16 21.36 -3.25
CA GLY A 178 -9.51 20.89 -2.99
C GLY A 178 -10.11 21.60 -1.79
N SER A 179 -11.03 20.92 -1.11
CA SER A 179 -11.82 21.50 -0.04
C SER A 179 -10.98 21.97 1.16
N ALA A 180 -9.94 21.22 1.54
CA ALA A 180 -9.04 21.59 2.64
C ALA A 180 -8.26 22.90 2.39
N GLN A 181 -8.09 23.28 1.11
CA GLN A 181 -7.45 24.54 0.70
C GLN A 181 -8.47 25.59 0.24
N HIS A 182 -9.76 25.41 0.52
CA HIS A 182 -10.87 26.27 0.07
C HIS A 182 -11.01 26.39 -1.46
N VAL A 183 -10.46 25.44 -2.21
CA VAL A 183 -10.60 25.39 -3.67
C VAL A 183 -11.83 24.54 -3.99
N THR A 184 -12.99 25.15 -4.21
CA THR A 184 -14.25 24.43 -4.49
C THR A 184 -14.90 24.78 -5.83
N ASP A 185 -14.42 25.82 -6.51
CA ASP A 185 -14.92 26.28 -7.81
C ASP A 185 -14.37 25.48 -9.01
N GLY A 186 -13.63 24.40 -8.74
CA GLY A 186 -12.92 23.64 -9.76
C GLY A 186 -11.63 24.33 -10.19
N GLY A 187 -10.94 23.77 -11.17
CA GLY A 187 -9.64 24.32 -11.55
C GLY A 187 -9.01 23.69 -12.78
N SER A 188 -7.87 24.27 -13.15
CA SER A 188 -6.98 23.73 -14.17
C SER A 188 -5.54 24.04 -13.82
N LEU A 189 -4.65 23.10 -14.14
CA LEU A 189 -3.22 23.20 -13.96
C LEU A 189 -2.51 22.71 -15.22
N LEU A 190 -1.46 23.40 -15.64
CA LEU A 190 -0.48 22.88 -16.58
C LEU A 190 0.68 22.25 -15.81
N LEU A 191 0.89 20.95 -15.97
CA LEU A 191 2.00 20.20 -15.41
C LEU A 191 3.17 20.20 -16.40
N LEU A 192 4.32 20.73 -15.98
CA LEU A 192 5.53 20.85 -16.81
C LEU A 192 6.65 19.98 -16.24
N GLY A 193 7.08 18.95 -16.97
CA GLY A 193 8.24 18.15 -16.58
C GLY A 193 9.55 18.95 -16.65
N PRO A 194 10.64 18.43 -16.07
CA PRO A 194 11.98 19.00 -16.24
C PRO A 194 12.38 19.24 -17.70
N THR A 195 11.95 18.33 -18.60
CA THR A 195 12.28 18.38 -20.03
C THR A 195 11.21 19.04 -20.90
N SER A 196 10.07 19.45 -20.32
CA SER A 196 8.98 20.07 -21.08
C SER A 196 9.37 21.43 -21.68
N PRO A 197 8.91 21.76 -22.90
CA PRO A 197 9.15 23.07 -23.52
C PRO A 197 8.60 24.22 -22.66
N ARG A 198 9.46 25.18 -22.31
CA ARG A 198 9.09 26.27 -21.40
C ARG A 198 8.19 27.33 -22.05
N GLU A 199 8.17 27.43 -23.38
CA GLU A 199 7.21 28.28 -24.10
C GLU A 199 5.74 27.88 -23.85
N ALA A 200 5.48 26.60 -23.52
CA ALA A 200 4.14 26.14 -23.17
C ALA A 200 3.58 26.87 -21.94
N ALA A 201 4.44 27.19 -20.97
CA ALA A 201 4.08 27.94 -19.77
C ALA A 201 3.55 29.34 -20.12
N ALA A 202 4.22 30.04 -21.04
CA ALA A 202 3.81 31.38 -21.46
C ALA A 202 2.48 31.33 -22.24
N ALA A 203 2.35 30.37 -23.16
CA ALA A 203 1.12 30.19 -23.94
C ALA A 203 -0.09 29.86 -23.05
N TYR A 204 0.12 29.05 -22.01
CA TYR A 204 -0.93 28.70 -21.07
C TYR A 204 -1.34 29.88 -20.17
N ARG A 205 -0.37 30.63 -19.63
CA ARG A 205 -0.66 31.83 -18.85
C ARG A 205 -1.46 32.86 -19.67
N LEU A 206 -1.13 33.05 -20.95
CA LEU A 206 -1.90 33.92 -21.85
C LEU A 206 -3.33 33.42 -22.06
N GLN A 207 -3.52 32.11 -22.28
CA GLN A 207 -4.83 31.49 -22.40
C GLN A 207 -5.69 31.72 -21.15
N GLN A 208 -5.08 31.66 -19.97
CA GLN A 208 -5.79 31.80 -18.70
C GLN A 208 -6.10 33.27 -18.37
N LEU A 209 -5.19 34.19 -18.69
CA LEU A 209 -5.49 35.63 -18.62
C LEU A 209 -6.69 36.01 -19.50
N ALA A 210 -6.79 35.41 -20.70
CA ALA A 210 -7.93 35.62 -21.59
C ALA A 210 -9.24 35.01 -21.07
N ALA A 211 -9.18 33.97 -20.22
CA ALA A 211 -10.34 33.35 -19.60
C ALA A 211 -10.89 34.13 -18.38
N GLY A 212 -10.18 35.18 -17.92
CA GLY A 212 -10.48 35.94 -16.71
C GLY A 212 -9.86 35.33 -15.44
N PRO A 213 -9.63 36.13 -14.39
CA PRO A 213 -9.03 35.64 -13.16
C PRO A 213 -9.92 34.58 -12.50
N ARG A 214 -9.38 33.38 -12.28
CA ARG A 214 -10.03 32.36 -11.46
C ARG A 214 -9.85 32.76 -9.99
N THR A 215 -10.84 33.44 -9.44
CA THR A 215 -10.88 33.71 -8.00
C THR A 215 -11.19 32.41 -7.26
N VAL A 216 -10.26 31.93 -6.45
CA VAL A 216 -10.57 30.99 -5.37
C VAL A 216 -11.49 31.72 -4.41
N THR A 217 -12.67 31.18 -4.10
CA THR A 217 -13.54 31.79 -3.08
C THR A 217 -12.77 31.91 -1.75
N GLY A 218 -12.35 33.13 -1.39
CA GLY A 218 -11.66 33.43 -0.12
C GLY A 218 -10.20 32.96 0.02
N GLY A 219 -9.54 32.48 -1.03
CA GLY A 219 -8.18 31.92 -0.98
C GLY A 219 -7.11 32.72 -1.73
N ALA A 220 -5.84 32.49 -1.39
CA ALA A 220 -4.70 32.99 -2.18
C ALA A 220 -4.69 32.32 -3.56
N PRO A 221 -4.32 33.03 -4.64
CA PRO A 221 -4.21 32.43 -5.97
C PRO A 221 -3.15 31.32 -5.98
N TYR A 222 -3.49 30.14 -6.51
CA TYR A 222 -2.52 29.07 -6.76
C TYR A 222 -1.89 29.25 -8.15
N SER A 223 -0.65 28.80 -8.35
CA SER A 223 -0.02 28.84 -9.67
C SER A 223 -0.71 27.85 -10.61
N GLU A 224 -1.24 28.35 -11.72
CA GLU A 224 -1.88 27.50 -12.73
C GLU A 224 -0.86 26.73 -13.59
N VAL A 225 0.43 27.04 -13.44
CA VAL A 225 1.55 26.30 -14.05
C VAL A 225 2.39 25.69 -12.94
N VAL A 226 2.58 24.38 -12.99
CA VAL A 226 3.31 23.61 -11.98
C VAL A 226 4.55 23.00 -12.62
N ASP A 227 5.72 23.47 -12.20
CA ASP A 227 7.00 22.87 -12.56
C ASP A 227 7.20 21.59 -11.73
N PHE A 228 7.09 20.46 -12.42
CA PHE A 228 7.22 19.15 -11.83
C PHE A 228 8.70 18.77 -11.66
N PRO A 229 9.05 18.13 -10.54
CA PRO A 229 10.43 17.85 -10.21
C PRO A 229 10.93 16.56 -10.90
N THR A 230 10.03 15.71 -11.40
CA THR A 230 10.32 14.52 -12.22
C THR A 230 9.44 14.48 -13.46
N ASP A 231 9.84 13.72 -14.49
CA ASP A 231 9.08 13.58 -15.75
C ASP A 231 7.85 12.66 -15.65
N ILE A 232 7.46 12.21 -14.46
CA ILE A 232 6.16 11.54 -14.22
C ILE A 232 5.37 12.30 -13.17
N ALA A 233 4.07 12.42 -13.41
CA ALA A 233 3.10 12.92 -12.44
C ALA A 233 1.99 11.88 -12.25
N LEU A 234 1.80 11.41 -11.02
CA LEU A 234 0.71 10.54 -10.64
C LEU A 234 -0.43 11.39 -10.08
N VAL A 235 -1.61 11.34 -10.69
CA VAL A 235 -2.77 12.16 -10.34
C VAL A 235 -3.79 11.28 -9.63
N LEU A 236 -4.14 11.65 -8.39
CA LEU A 236 -5.16 10.98 -7.59
C LEU A 236 -6.16 11.99 -7.07
N LEU A 237 -7.43 11.77 -7.41
CA LEU A 237 -8.55 12.55 -6.90
C LEU A 237 -9.36 11.68 -5.94
N ARG A 238 -9.79 12.29 -4.84
CA ARG A 238 -10.64 11.66 -3.82
C ARG A 238 -11.91 12.47 -3.68
N VAL A 239 -13.08 11.83 -3.73
CA VAL A 239 -14.38 12.50 -3.53
C VAL A 239 -15.12 11.80 -2.40
N ALA A 240 -15.61 12.58 -1.43
CA ALA A 240 -16.30 12.06 -0.26
C ALA A 240 -17.74 11.62 -0.57
N VAL A 241 -18.20 10.61 0.17
CA VAL A 241 -19.56 10.05 0.11
C VAL A 241 -20.36 10.57 1.30
N ASN A 242 -21.30 11.49 1.10
CA ASN A 242 -21.92 12.27 2.18
C ASN A 242 -22.80 11.44 3.11
N ASN A 243 -23.27 10.27 2.68
CA ASN A 243 -24.02 9.35 3.50
C ASN A 243 -23.22 8.06 3.73
N GLN A 244 -22.83 7.80 4.98
CA GLN A 244 -22.04 6.60 5.32
C GLN A 244 -22.91 5.33 5.33
N THR A 245 -23.19 4.81 4.13
CA THR A 245 -23.87 3.53 3.89
C THR A 245 -22.94 2.52 3.21
N ALA A 246 -23.29 1.23 3.26
CA ALA A 246 -22.50 0.13 2.66
C ALA A 246 -22.13 0.37 1.20
N THR A 247 -23.06 0.97 0.45
CA THR A 247 -22.94 1.32 -0.96
C THR A 247 -23.20 2.80 -1.17
N LEU A 248 -22.76 3.34 -2.31
CA LEU A 248 -23.14 4.69 -2.72
C LEU A 248 -24.65 4.76 -2.91
N ASP A 249 -25.30 5.74 -2.31
CA ASP A 249 -26.68 6.06 -2.63
C ASP A 249 -26.79 6.78 -3.99
N ALA A 250 -28.02 7.04 -4.43
CA ALA A 250 -28.26 7.61 -5.75
C ALA A 250 -27.74 9.05 -5.88
N GLU A 251 -27.81 9.84 -4.81
CA GLU A 251 -27.35 11.23 -4.79
C GLU A 251 -25.83 11.29 -4.85
N ASP A 252 -25.16 10.53 -3.98
CA ASP A 252 -23.70 10.42 -3.97
C ASP A 252 -23.19 9.88 -5.32
N SER A 253 -23.82 8.83 -5.85
CA SER A 253 -23.44 8.26 -7.15
C SER A 253 -23.56 9.28 -8.28
N ALA A 254 -24.63 10.07 -8.32
CA ALA A 254 -24.86 11.06 -9.37
C ALA A 254 -23.82 12.19 -9.33
N ALA A 255 -23.58 12.77 -8.14
CA ALA A 255 -22.61 13.86 -7.97
C ALA A 255 -21.17 13.40 -8.26
N ILE A 256 -20.78 12.22 -7.77
CA ILE A 256 -19.46 11.61 -8.04
C ILE A 256 -19.25 11.43 -9.55
N LYS A 257 -20.24 10.85 -10.26
CA LYS A 257 -20.15 10.64 -11.71
C LYS A 257 -20.05 11.96 -12.46
N ALA A 258 -20.80 12.97 -12.05
CA ALA A 258 -20.73 14.31 -12.66
C ALA A 258 -19.33 14.94 -12.48
N PHE A 259 -18.77 14.86 -11.27
CA PHE A 259 -17.41 15.35 -10.99
C PHE A 259 -16.35 14.62 -11.84
N GLN A 260 -16.45 13.29 -11.89
CA GLN A 260 -15.53 12.45 -12.65
C GLN A 260 -15.63 12.71 -14.16
N ALA A 261 -16.84 12.88 -14.69
CA ALA A 261 -17.06 13.20 -16.10
C ALA A 261 -16.49 14.58 -16.51
N GLY A 262 -16.43 15.53 -15.56
CA GLY A 262 -15.80 16.84 -15.78
C GLY A 262 -14.28 16.87 -15.59
N THR A 263 -13.67 15.76 -15.16
CA THR A 263 -12.23 15.67 -14.89
C THR A 263 -11.46 15.23 -16.14
N SER A 264 -10.28 15.82 -16.41
CA SER A 264 -9.43 15.39 -17.53
C SER A 264 -7.96 15.70 -17.32
N LEU A 265 -7.05 14.90 -17.93
CA LEU A 265 -5.60 15.06 -17.88
C LEU A 265 -5.04 14.94 -19.30
N LYS A 266 -5.04 16.03 -20.06
CA LYS A 266 -4.82 15.99 -21.51
C LYS A 266 -3.41 16.45 -21.89
N PRO A 267 -2.76 15.84 -22.89
CA PRO A 267 -1.61 16.43 -23.57
C PRO A 267 -1.90 17.88 -24.00
N TYR A 268 -1.06 18.83 -23.61
CA TYR A 268 -1.24 20.24 -23.94
C TYR A 268 -0.43 20.60 -25.19
N ARG A 269 -1.15 20.83 -26.29
CA ARG A 269 -0.60 21.22 -27.61
C ARG A 269 0.38 20.23 -28.22
N PHE A 270 0.23 18.93 -27.93
CA PHE A 270 0.94 17.87 -28.63
C PHE A 270 0.08 16.60 -28.70
N THR A 271 0.49 15.67 -29.55
CA THR A 271 -0.11 14.33 -29.64
C THR A 271 0.92 13.31 -29.17
N PRO A 272 0.65 12.53 -28.11
CA PRO A 272 1.54 11.47 -27.68
C PRO A 272 1.78 10.45 -28.80
N PRO A 273 3.00 9.91 -28.94
CA PRO A 273 3.25 8.83 -29.88
C PRO A 273 2.44 7.58 -29.51
N ALA A 274 2.13 6.71 -30.48
CA ALA A 274 1.29 5.54 -30.26
C ALA A 274 1.84 4.55 -29.20
N ASN A 275 3.15 4.56 -28.97
CA ASN A 275 3.83 3.75 -27.96
C ASN A 275 4.00 4.47 -26.61
N ALA A 276 3.42 5.66 -26.41
CA ALA A 276 3.57 6.45 -25.19
C ALA A 276 3.21 5.67 -23.91
N SER A 277 2.14 4.88 -23.94
CA SER A 277 1.72 4.03 -22.81
C SER A 277 2.77 2.97 -22.41
N THR A 278 3.71 2.68 -23.33
CA THR A 278 4.79 1.71 -23.15
C THR A 278 6.11 2.31 -22.67
N LEU A 279 6.22 3.64 -22.54
CA LEU A 279 7.44 4.31 -22.04
C LEU A 279 7.84 3.85 -20.64
N PHE A 280 6.92 3.24 -19.91
CA PHE A 280 7.18 2.62 -18.62
C PHE A 280 6.92 1.09 -18.62
N ALA A 281 6.55 0.50 -19.75
CA ALA A 281 6.16 -0.91 -19.85
C ALA A 281 7.32 -1.91 -19.95
N ARG A 282 8.57 -1.44 -20.09
CA ARG A 282 9.73 -2.27 -20.47
C ARG A 282 10.84 -2.38 -19.42
N ALA A 283 10.55 -2.23 -18.13
CA ALA A 283 11.49 -2.77 -17.16
C ALA A 283 11.59 -4.30 -17.35
N PRO A 284 12.79 -4.88 -17.36
CA PRO A 284 12.97 -6.32 -17.61
C PRO A 284 12.18 -7.13 -16.58
N GLY A 285 11.32 -8.07 -17.03
CA GLY A 285 10.71 -9.08 -16.14
C GLY A 285 9.37 -8.74 -15.48
N GLY A 286 8.72 -7.62 -15.79
CA GLY A 286 7.49 -7.20 -15.12
C GLY A 286 7.74 -6.47 -13.80
N VAL A 287 6.70 -6.01 -13.10
CA VAL A 287 6.84 -5.37 -11.78
C VAL A 287 7.16 -6.47 -10.76
N PRO A 288 8.32 -6.43 -10.08
CA PRO A 288 8.66 -7.43 -9.09
C PRO A 288 7.70 -7.37 -7.89
N ALA A 289 7.63 -8.42 -7.08
CA ALA A 289 6.98 -8.35 -5.78
C ALA A 289 7.85 -7.56 -4.79
N LEU A 290 8.02 -6.25 -5.05
CA LEU A 290 9.03 -5.35 -4.45
C LEU A 290 8.98 -5.26 -2.91
N GLN A 291 7.85 -5.65 -2.32
CA GLN A 291 7.61 -5.61 -0.87
C GLN A 291 7.85 -6.97 -0.19
N GLN A 292 8.14 -8.03 -0.94
CA GLN A 292 8.44 -9.35 -0.38
C GLN A 292 9.89 -9.43 0.12
N LEU A 293 10.10 -10.05 1.28
CA LEU A 293 11.44 -10.31 1.83
C LEU A 293 12.29 -11.21 0.93
N SER A 294 11.66 -12.06 0.11
CA SER A 294 12.31 -13.03 -0.77
C SER A 294 12.53 -12.51 -2.20
N VAL A 295 12.31 -11.22 -2.46
CA VAL A 295 12.55 -10.65 -3.79
C VAL A 295 14.01 -10.80 -4.18
N ASP A 296 14.27 -11.30 -5.40
CA ASP A 296 15.62 -11.45 -5.93
C ASP A 296 16.32 -10.07 -6.00
N PRO A 297 17.51 -9.90 -5.41
CA PRO A 297 18.21 -8.61 -5.39
C PRO A 297 18.54 -8.08 -6.78
N ALA A 298 18.93 -8.92 -7.74
CA ALA A 298 19.25 -8.46 -9.10
C ALA A 298 18.01 -7.85 -9.77
N THR A 299 16.87 -8.52 -9.62
CA THR A 299 15.56 -8.05 -10.09
C THR A 299 15.14 -6.75 -9.41
N TRP A 300 15.27 -6.66 -8.08
CA TRP A 300 14.88 -5.47 -7.31
C TRP A 300 15.73 -4.25 -7.67
N TYR A 301 17.06 -4.37 -7.63
CA TYR A 301 17.96 -3.25 -7.94
C TYR A 301 17.98 -2.91 -9.43
N GLY A 302 17.79 -3.90 -10.32
CA GLY A 302 17.62 -3.65 -11.75
C GLY A 302 16.40 -2.77 -12.04
N TRP A 303 15.26 -3.08 -11.40
CA TRP A 303 14.07 -2.24 -11.46
C TRP A 303 14.32 -0.85 -10.87
N ALA A 304 14.83 -0.78 -9.64
CA ALA A 304 15.02 0.50 -8.95
C ALA A 304 16.01 1.42 -9.67
N ALA A 305 17.11 0.87 -10.19
CA ALA A 305 18.10 1.62 -10.97
C ALA A 305 17.49 2.17 -12.27
N ALA A 306 16.69 1.38 -12.99
CA ALA A 306 16.00 1.85 -14.19
C ALA A 306 15.04 3.01 -13.88
N VAL A 307 14.30 2.93 -12.77
CA VAL A 307 13.37 3.98 -12.34
C VAL A 307 14.10 5.30 -12.06
N VAL A 308 15.17 5.29 -11.26
CA VAL A 308 15.86 6.55 -10.91
C VAL A 308 16.68 7.12 -12.06
N GLN A 309 16.99 6.33 -13.08
CA GLN A 309 17.58 6.82 -14.33
C GLN A 309 16.54 7.48 -15.23
N GLN A 310 15.34 6.90 -15.30
CA GLN A 310 14.24 7.47 -16.08
C GLN A 310 13.66 8.73 -15.42
N TYR A 311 13.51 8.71 -14.10
CA TYR A 311 13.00 9.82 -13.30
C TYR A 311 14.07 10.21 -12.26
N PRO A 312 15.11 10.96 -12.69
CA PRO A 312 16.17 11.38 -11.79
C PRO A 312 15.61 12.20 -10.64
N ALA A 313 16.15 11.99 -9.45
CA ALA A 313 15.74 12.77 -8.30
C ALA A 313 16.08 14.25 -8.53
N PRO A 314 15.22 15.16 -8.05
CA PRO A 314 15.48 16.59 -8.11
C PRO A 314 16.84 16.92 -7.46
N PRO A 315 17.62 17.87 -8.01
CA PRO A 315 18.90 18.26 -7.42
C PRO A 315 18.79 18.71 -5.95
N SER A 316 17.62 19.22 -5.55
CA SER A 316 17.33 19.63 -4.17
C SER A 316 17.05 18.48 -3.20
N THR A 317 16.71 17.27 -3.69
CA THR A 317 16.38 16.11 -2.84
C THR A 317 17.53 15.11 -2.73
N LEU A 318 18.49 15.13 -3.66
CA LEU A 318 19.73 14.36 -3.60
C LEU A 318 20.76 15.11 -2.74
N ALA A 319 20.81 14.83 -1.45
CA ALA A 319 21.96 15.24 -0.64
C ALA A 319 23.22 14.54 -1.18
N GLU A 320 24.34 15.26 -1.35
CA GLU A 320 25.63 14.69 -1.82
C GLU A 320 26.00 13.34 -1.18
N PRO A 321 25.73 13.09 0.13
CA PRO A 321 26.01 11.80 0.76
C PRO A 321 25.26 10.60 0.16
N ILE A 322 24.00 10.72 -0.29
CA ILE A 322 23.26 9.57 -0.84
C ILE A 322 23.69 9.28 -2.28
N ALA A 323 23.97 10.32 -3.08
CA ALA A 323 24.47 10.18 -4.44
C ALA A 323 25.78 9.36 -4.48
N GLY A 324 26.71 9.65 -3.55
CA GLY A 324 27.96 8.89 -3.42
C GLY A 324 27.74 7.40 -3.12
N LYS A 325 26.75 7.07 -2.29
CA LYS A 325 26.40 5.68 -1.95
C LYS A 325 25.82 4.94 -3.15
N LEU A 326 24.89 5.56 -3.87
CA LEU A 326 24.32 4.96 -5.09
C LEU A 326 25.39 4.70 -6.16
N ARG A 327 26.34 5.64 -6.34
CA ARG A 327 27.47 5.46 -7.28
C ARG A 327 28.40 4.32 -6.86
N ARG A 328 28.68 4.15 -5.56
CA ARG A 328 29.50 3.04 -5.02
C ARG A 328 28.97 1.68 -5.47
N PHE A 329 27.65 1.53 -5.53
CA PHE A 329 26.98 0.30 -5.95
C PHE A 329 26.60 0.26 -7.44
N GLY A 330 27.02 1.24 -8.24
CA GLY A 330 26.67 1.29 -9.66
C GLY A 330 25.18 1.55 -9.95
N LEU A 331 24.39 1.95 -8.95
CA LEU A 331 22.92 2.08 -9.04
C LEU A 331 22.48 3.27 -9.91
N LEU A 332 23.39 4.19 -10.22
CA LEU A 332 23.18 5.29 -11.17
C LEU A 332 23.74 4.99 -12.58
N GLN A 333 24.29 3.80 -12.81
CA GLN A 333 24.87 3.43 -14.11
C GLN A 333 23.80 2.85 -15.05
N PRO A 334 23.73 3.33 -16.31
CA PRO A 334 22.90 2.70 -17.34
C PRO A 334 23.19 1.20 -17.46
N GLY A 335 22.13 0.39 -17.42
CA GLY A 335 22.25 -1.07 -17.54
C GLY A 335 22.85 -1.75 -16.30
N PHE A 336 22.53 -1.26 -15.09
CA PHE A 336 22.94 -1.85 -13.81
C PHE A 336 22.95 -3.40 -13.85
N ASN A 337 24.08 -3.98 -13.46
CA ASN A 337 24.28 -5.43 -13.42
C ASN A 337 24.91 -5.83 -12.08
N LEU A 338 24.10 -6.45 -11.22
CA LEU A 338 24.53 -6.89 -9.89
C LEU A 338 25.75 -7.83 -9.97
N SER A 339 25.73 -8.80 -10.90
CA SER A 339 26.78 -9.81 -11.02
C SER A 339 28.12 -9.24 -11.51
N ALA A 340 28.15 -8.02 -12.03
CA ALA A 340 29.37 -7.33 -12.44
C ALA A 340 30.07 -6.58 -11.29
N LEU A 341 29.42 -6.43 -10.14
CA LEU A 341 30.00 -5.77 -8.97
C LEU A 341 31.01 -6.69 -8.25
N PRO A 342 31.93 -6.15 -7.43
CA PRO A 342 32.73 -6.97 -6.53
C PRO A 342 31.84 -7.85 -5.63
N SER A 343 32.28 -9.08 -5.33
CA SER A 343 31.49 -10.07 -4.56
C SER A 343 30.96 -9.53 -3.23
N GLU A 344 31.76 -8.73 -2.53
CA GLU A 344 31.33 -8.06 -1.30
C GLU A 344 30.18 -7.07 -1.54
N HIS A 345 30.21 -6.30 -2.63
CA HIS A 345 29.12 -5.35 -2.94
C HIS A 345 27.84 -6.10 -3.30
N GLN A 346 27.95 -7.23 -4.02
CA GLN A 346 26.81 -8.10 -4.32
C GLN A 346 26.15 -8.61 -3.03
N ALA A 347 26.95 -9.14 -2.10
CA ALA A 347 26.46 -9.65 -0.84
C ALA A 347 25.91 -8.54 0.08
N ALA A 348 26.50 -7.34 0.07
CA ALA A 348 25.97 -6.18 0.82
C ALA A 348 24.56 -5.80 0.34
N LEU A 349 24.38 -5.69 -0.97
CA LEU A 349 23.10 -5.35 -1.58
C LEU A 349 22.03 -6.42 -1.33
N ALA A 350 22.40 -7.70 -1.41
CA ALA A 350 21.51 -8.82 -1.11
C ALA A 350 21.06 -8.82 0.36
N LEU A 351 21.97 -8.54 1.29
CA LEU A 351 21.64 -8.42 2.71
C LEU A 351 20.80 -7.16 2.99
N ALA A 352 21.08 -6.05 2.30
CA ALA A 352 20.34 -4.80 2.43
C ALA A 352 18.85 -4.93 2.03
N VAL A 353 18.50 -5.77 1.05
CA VAL A 353 17.09 -6.05 0.73
C VAL A 353 16.36 -6.70 1.90
N ARG A 354 17.01 -7.66 2.59
CA ARG A 354 16.41 -8.35 3.75
C ARG A 354 16.32 -7.42 4.95
N VAL A 355 17.44 -6.82 5.34
CA VAL A 355 17.53 -5.93 6.49
C VAL A 355 16.65 -4.71 6.28
N GLY A 356 16.78 -4.04 5.14
CA GLY A 356 15.98 -2.85 4.80
C GLY A 356 14.49 -3.10 4.88
N ASN A 357 13.98 -4.19 4.30
CA ASN A 357 12.57 -4.53 4.41
C ASN A 357 12.11 -4.75 5.86
N ARG A 358 12.91 -5.43 6.70
CA ARG A 358 12.61 -5.61 8.13
C ARG A 358 12.61 -4.28 8.88
N LEU A 359 13.52 -3.36 8.54
CA LEU A 359 13.52 -2.01 9.11
C LEU A 359 12.25 -1.25 8.72
N LEU A 360 11.80 -1.37 7.47
CA LEU A 360 10.54 -0.75 7.03
C LEU A 360 9.30 -1.37 7.69
N ASP A 361 9.30 -2.68 7.96
CA ASP A 361 8.25 -3.34 8.74
C ASP A 361 8.22 -2.77 10.18
N ALA A 362 9.38 -2.69 10.83
CA ALA A 362 9.49 -2.10 12.16
C ALA A 362 9.09 -0.62 12.18
N GLY A 363 9.47 0.15 11.15
CA GLY A 363 9.08 1.55 10.99
C GLY A 363 7.57 1.72 10.79
N THR A 364 6.89 0.78 10.12
CA THR A 364 5.43 0.78 10.00
C THR A 364 4.76 0.58 11.36
N LEU A 365 5.34 -0.26 12.23
CA LEU A 365 4.76 -0.61 13.53
C LEU A 365 5.09 0.38 14.64
N TYR A 366 6.27 1.03 14.57
CA TYR A 366 6.83 1.79 15.69
C TYR A 366 7.43 3.15 15.29
N GLY A 367 7.42 3.48 14.00
CA GLY A 367 8.08 4.67 13.44
C GLY A 367 7.19 5.91 13.37
N PHE A 368 5.95 5.86 13.89
CA PHE A 368 5.12 7.05 14.01
C PHE A 368 5.65 7.94 15.15
N GLU A 369 6.07 9.15 14.82
CA GLU A 369 6.85 10.07 15.67
C GLU A 369 6.17 10.48 17.00
N TYR A 370 4.88 10.16 17.17
CA TYR A 370 4.11 10.50 18.35
C TYR A 370 3.37 9.28 18.90
N GLU A 371 4.06 8.48 19.71
CA GLU A 371 3.40 7.55 20.63
C GLU A 371 2.89 8.37 21.82
N TRP A 372 1.61 8.72 21.81
CA TRP A 372 0.99 9.27 23.02
C TRP A 372 0.73 8.10 23.97
N ALA A 373 0.79 8.35 25.28
CA ALA A 373 0.45 7.37 26.33
C ALA A 373 -0.98 6.76 26.23
N SER A 374 -1.74 7.12 25.19
CA SER A 374 -3.09 6.64 24.88
C SER A 374 -3.14 5.46 23.91
N GLY A 375 -2.00 4.94 23.42
CA GLY A 375 -1.97 3.78 22.50
C GLY A 375 -2.29 4.11 21.04
N TRP A 376 -2.40 5.41 20.71
CA TRP A 376 -2.61 5.92 19.35
C TRP A 376 -1.30 6.33 18.68
N GLN A 377 -1.17 5.99 17.40
CA GLN A 377 -0.11 6.42 16.50
C GLN A 377 -0.67 7.36 15.44
N VAL A 378 -0.10 8.56 15.29
CA VAL A 378 -0.67 9.60 14.42
C VAL A 378 0.26 9.91 13.25
N THR A 379 -0.29 10.03 12.04
CA THR A 379 0.47 10.48 10.86
C THR A 379 0.84 11.95 11.01
N THR A 380 2.06 12.31 10.63
CA THR A 380 2.61 13.64 10.93
C THR A 380 2.57 14.58 9.74
N ARG A 381 2.88 15.86 9.98
CA ARG A 381 2.91 16.92 8.96
C ARG A 381 3.89 16.64 7.81
N SER A 382 4.93 15.84 8.04
CA SER A 382 5.95 15.53 7.02
C SER A 382 5.46 14.59 5.92
N TRP A 383 4.29 13.96 6.07
CA TRP A 383 3.74 13.07 5.07
C TRP A 383 3.45 13.82 3.76
N GLY A 384 3.99 13.29 2.66
CA GLY A 384 3.98 13.95 1.36
C GLY A 384 5.04 15.03 1.16
N VAL A 385 5.79 15.43 2.20
CA VAL A 385 6.83 16.46 2.16
C VAL A 385 8.07 16.00 2.95
N TYR A 386 8.80 15.04 2.40
CA TYR A 386 9.82 14.29 3.16
C TYR A 386 11.19 14.98 3.26
N GLY A 387 11.55 15.81 2.28
CA GLY A 387 12.90 16.40 2.20
C GLY A 387 13.98 15.31 2.18
N HIS A 388 14.80 15.25 3.24
CA HIS A 388 15.86 14.24 3.42
C HIS A 388 15.47 13.05 4.30
N ASP A 389 14.21 12.98 4.76
CA ASP A 389 13.70 11.85 5.55
C ASP A 389 13.29 10.69 4.63
N TYR A 390 14.31 10.02 4.08
CA TYR A 390 14.13 8.88 3.18
C TYR A 390 13.53 7.66 3.89
N PHE A 391 13.74 7.52 5.20
CA PHE A 391 13.23 6.39 5.95
C PHE A 391 11.72 6.49 6.11
N THR A 392 11.19 7.63 6.57
CA THR A 392 9.75 7.85 6.64
C THR A 392 9.11 7.76 5.25
N ASN A 393 9.73 8.31 4.20
CA ASN A 393 9.23 8.15 2.83
C ASN A 393 9.10 6.67 2.43
N ALA A 394 10.14 5.87 2.68
CA ALA A 394 10.13 4.44 2.36
C ALA A 394 9.10 3.65 3.18
N VAL A 395 8.91 3.98 4.47
CA VAL A 395 7.86 3.38 5.32
C VAL A 395 6.48 3.70 4.75
N VAL A 396 6.23 4.96 4.38
CA VAL A 396 4.97 5.37 3.77
C VAL A 396 4.75 4.69 2.43
N ALA A 397 5.78 4.60 1.57
CA ALA A 397 5.67 3.89 0.29
C ALA A 397 5.38 2.39 0.44
N LYS A 398 5.83 1.77 1.53
CA LYS A 398 5.57 0.34 1.82
C LYS A 398 4.14 0.08 2.26
N SER A 399 3.57 0.96 3.07
CA SER A 399 2.38 0.64 3.88
C SER A 399 1.20 1.59 3.69
N PHE A 400 1.44 2.82 3.19
CA PHE A 400 0.46 3.91 3.13
C PHE A 400 0.55 4.72 1.82
N ILE A 401 1.08 4.07 0.77
CA ILE A 401 1.56 4.68 -0.47
C ILE A 401 0.65 5.81 -1.00
N ILE A 402 1.24 6.86 -1.58
CA ILE A 402 0.52 7.98 -2.19
C ILE A 402 -0.38 8.69 -1.14
N PRO A 403 0.23 9.20 -0.05
CA PRO A 403 -0.50 9.72 1.12
C PRO A 403 -1.15 11.07 0.84
N ASN A 404 -2.17 11.42 1.61
CA ASN A 404 -2.59 12.81 1.76
C ASN A 404 -1.50 13.62 2.52
N THR A 405 -1.44 14.94 2.33
CA THR A 405 -0.64 15.79 3.23
C THR A 405 -1.36 15.92 4.57
N GLY A 406 -0.62 16.30 5.63
CA GLY A 406 -1.22 16.55 6.94
C GLY A 406 -2.27 17.68 6.98
N VAL A 407 -2.34 18.52 5.94
CA VAL A 407 -3.42 19.53 5.78
C VAL A 407 -4.68 18.91 5.18
N ASP A 408 -4.53 17.93 4.29
CA ASP A 408 -5.64 17.26 3.63
C ASP A 408 -6.33 16.28 4.56
N ALA A 409 -5.54 15.39 5.17
CA ALA A 409 -6.03 14.40 6.11
C ALA A 409 -4.92 13.89 7.02
N VAL A 410 -5.29 13.53 8.24
CA VAL A 410 -4.42 12.83 9.19
C VAL A 410 -5.12 11.59 9.69
N TYR A 411 -4.33 10.57 9.96
CA TYR A 411 -4.77 9.26 10.42
C TYR A 411 -4.19 9.00 11.81
N ALA A 412 -5.04 8.69 12.77
CA ALA A 412 -4.64 8.12 14.04
C ALA A 412 -5.00 6.63 14.03
N VAL A 413 -4.05 5.77 14.37
CA VAL A 413 -4.19 4.31 14.36
C VAL A 413 -4.01 3.80 15.78
N ALA A 414 -4.95 3.00 16.26
CA ALA A 414 -4.88 2.33 17.55
C ALA A 414 -4.64 0.84 17.34
N TYR A 415 -3.54 0.33 17.91
CA TYR A 415 -3.21 -1.09 17.98
C TYR A 415 -3.32 -1.66 19.40
N TRP A 416 -3.31 -0.78 20.41
CA TRP A 416 -3.33 -1.15 21.82
C TRP A 416 -4.49 -0.48 22.55
N ASP A 417 -4.95 -1.12 23.62
CA ASP A 417 -5.90 -0.53 24.56
C ASP A 417 -5.20 0.29 25.66
N ALA A 418 -6.00 0.84 26.58
CA ALA A 418 -5.57 1.69 27.69
C ALA A 418 -4.58 1.00 28.65
N ASP A 419 -4.55 -0.33 28.68
CA ASP A 419 -3.64 -1.12 29.51
C ASP A 419 -2.37 -1.53 28.74
N GLY A 420 -2.24 -1.09 27.47
CA GLY A 420 -1.14 -1.45 26.58
C GLY A 420 -1.26 -2.84 25.97
N ALA A 421 -2.41 -3.52 26.10
CA ALA A 421 -2.63 -4.82 25.50
C ALA A 421 -3.03 -4.67 24.03
N PRO A 422 -2.56 -5.56 23.12
CA PRO A 422 -3.02 -5.56 21.73
C PRO A 422 -4.54 -5.71 21.64
N LEU A 423 -5.15 -4.99 20.71
CA LEU A 423 -6.58 -5.06 20.45
C LEU A 423 -6.97 -6.43 19.86
N ASP A 424 -7.85 -7.15 20.56
CA ASP A 424 -8.29 -8.50 20.19
C ASP A 424 -9.75 -8.73 20.61
N GLY A 425 -10.61 -9.03 19.64
CA GLY A 425 -12.05 -9.27 19.84
C GLY A 425 -12.42 -10.73 20.16
N SER A 426 -11.44 -11.61 20.39
CA SER A 426 -11.65 -13.00 20.80
C SER A 426 -12.36 -13.09 22.16
N GLY A 427 -13.01 -14.23 22.41
CA GLY A 427 -13.72 -14.48 23.67
C GLY A 427 -14.90 -13.54 23.93
N ASN A 428 -15.43 -12.86 22.90
CA ASN A 428 -16.46 -11.81 23.00
C ASN A 428 -15.99 -10.56 23.77
N ALA A 429 -14.70 -10.23 23.66
CA ALA A 429 -14.18 -8.97 24.19
C ALA A 429 -14.91 -7.78 23.56
N THR A 430 -15.18 -6.76 24.36
CA THR A 430 -15.80 -5.51 23.92
C THR A 430 -14.97 -4.33 24.37
N TYR A 431 -14.94 -3.29 23.55
CA TYR A 431 -14.15 -2.10 23.77
C TYR A 431 -15.03 -0.86 23.65
N THR A 432 -14.58 0.24 24.24
CA THR A 432 -15.17 1.56 24.04
C THR A 432 -14.12 2.59 23.73
N TRP A 433 -14.48 3.54 22.86
CA TRP A 433 -13.71 4.75 22.66
C TRP A 433 -14.59 5.97 22.95
N ARG A 434 -14.10 6.86 23.82
CA ARG A 434 -14.83 8.04 24.29
C ARG A 434 -14.14 9.30 23.78
N VAL A 435 -14.91 10.19 23.17
CA VAL A 435 -14.49 11.55 22.81
C VAL A 435 -15.22 12.52 23.73
N PRO A 436 -14.52 13.11 24.72
CA PRO A 436 -15.11 14.08 25.62
C PRO A 436 -15.72 15.26 24.87
N GLY A 437 -16.97 15.62 25.20
CA GLY A 437 -17.73 16.69 24.56
C GLY A 437 -18.04 16.46 23.07
N GLY A 438 -17.70 15.29 22.51
CA GLY A 438 -17.92 14.98 21.11
C GLY A 438 -17.07 15.79 20.13
N GLN A 439 -16.05 16.50 20.63
CA GLN A 439 -15.26 17.43 19.82
C GLN A 439 -13.99 16.76 19.31
N LEU A 440 -13.90 16.64 17.99
CA LEU A 440 -12.66 16.29 17.30
C LEU A 440 -12.08 17.53 16.60
N PRO A 441 -10.74 17.63 16.48
CA PRO A 441 -10.07 18.84 16.02
C PRO A 441 -9.94 18.91 14.49
N TYR A 442 -11.07 19.13 13.83
CA TYR A 442 -11.16 19.39 12.39
C TYR A 442 -11.96 20.68 12.14
N ASP A 443 -11.86 21.23 10.93
CA ASP A 443 -12.73 22.33 10.52
C ASP A 443 -14.04 21.75 9.95
N PRO A 444 -15.19 21.84 10.64
CA PRO A 444 -16.45 21.29 10.14
C PRO A 444 -17.01 22.05 8.93
N ALA A 445 -16.47 23.23 8.59
CA ALA A 445 -16.81 23.92 7.35
C ALA A 445 -16.10 23.32 6.12
N LEU A 446 -15.02 22.57 6.33
CA LEU A 446 -14.15 22.05 5.26
C LEU A 446 -14.05 20.54 5.22
N GLY A 447 -14.14 19.91 6.39
CA GLY A 447 -13.77 18.52 6.60
C GLY A 447 -14.78 17.77 7.45
N TRP A 448 -14.40 16.55 7.81
CA TRP A 448 -15.21 15.60 8.57
C TRP A 448 -14.29 14.53 9.18
N TRP A 449 -14.85 13.59 9.93
CA TRP A 449 -14.07 12.47 10.46
C TRP A 449 -14.75 11.12 10.28
N SER A 450 -13.93 10.07 10.34
CA SER A 450 -14.41 8.69 10.35
C SER A 450 -13.57 7.81 11.26
N PHE A 451 -14.20 6.80 11.86
CA PHE A 451 -13.57 5.77 12.68
C PHE A 451 -13.91 4.42 12.08
N ILE A 452 -12.90 3.64 11.70
CA ILE A 452 -13.05 2.35 11.01
C ILE A 452 -12.21 1.29 11.72
N VAL A 453 -12.73 0.08 11.85
CA VAL A 453 -11.99 -1.09 12.35
C VAL A 453 -11.62 -2.00 11.19
N TYR A 454 -10.40 -2.51 11.24
CA TYR A 454 -9.89 -3.52 10.32
C TYR A 454 -9.46 -4.77 11.07
N ASP A 455 -9.66 -5.93 10.46
CA ASP A 455 -9.21 -7.19 11.04
C ASP A 455 -7.68 -7.35 10.97
N GLY A 456 -7.17 -8.44 11.53
CA GLY A 456 -5.74 -8.78 11.47
C GLY A 456 -5.21 -8.86 10.04
N ASN A 457 -6.09 -9.07 9.03
CA ASN A 457 -5.71 -9.03 7.62
C ASN A 457 -5.79 -7.66 6.97
N ALA A 458 -6.02 -6.61 7.77
CA ALA A 458 -6.29 -5.25 7.32
C ALA A 458 -7.49 -5.16 6.36
N THR A 459 -8.50 -6.02 6.51
CA THR A 459 -9.74 -5.97 5.73
C THR A 459 -10.88 -5.40 6.55
N LEU A 460 -11.91 -4.88 5.88
CA LEU A 460 -13.12 -4.40 6.56
C LEU A 460 -13.85 -5.56 7.24
N VAL A 461 -14.41 -5.32 8.43
CA VAL A 461 -15.10 -6.36 9.20
C VAL A 461 -16.54 -6.52 8.72
N GLU A 462 -16.86 -7.65 8.09
CA GLU A 462 -18.23 -7.99 7.67
C GLU A 462 -19.19 -8.01 8.87
N ASN A 463 -20.37 -7.43 8.72
CA ASN A 463 -21.33 -7.32 9.82
C ASN A 463 -22.79 -7.14 9.35
N PRO A 464 -23.79 -7.48 10.20
CA PRO A 464 -25.20 -7.45 9.82
C PRO A 464 -25.77 -6.07 9.43
N LEU A 465 -25.14 -4.97 9.85
CA LEU A 465 -25.57 -3.62 9.47
C LEU A 465 -24.96 -3.17 8.13
N GLN A 466 -24.00 -3.92 7.58
CA GLN A 466 -23.18 -3.53 6.45
C GLN A 466 -22.59 -2.11 6.63
N ARG A 467 -22.26 -1.75 7.87
CA ARG A 467 -21.67 -0.46 8.25
C ARG A 467 -20.26 -0.72 8.75
N TYR A 468 -19.26 -0.17 8.06
CA TYR A 468 -17.86 -0.49 8.33
C TYR A 468 -17.10 0.63 9.06
N GLY A 469 -17.74 1.77 9.28
CA GLY A 469 -17.22 2.86 10.09
C GLY A 469 -18.33 3.74 10.65
N VAL A 470 -17.93 4.66 11.53
CA VAL A 470 -18.78 5.69 12.12
C VAL A 470 -18.10 7.04 11.93
N GLY A 471 -18.86 8.08 11.61
CA GLY A 471 -18.38 9.44 11.41
C GLY A 471 -19.47 10.46 11.71
N ASP A 472 -19.12 11.74 11.68
CA ASP A 472 -20.06 12.87 11.80
C ASP A 472 -21.08 12.93 10.65
N ARG A 473 -20.81 12.26 9.53
CA ARG A 473 -21.72 12.11 8.40
C ARG A 473 -22.63 10.89 8.48
N LEU A 474 -22.52 10.08 9.55
CA LEU A 474 -23.42 8.96 9.78
C LEU A 474 -24.80 9.49 10.21
N THR A 475 -25.82 9.22 9.41
CA THR A 475 -27.21 9.49 9.79
C THR A 475 -27.57 8.69 11.05
N GLY A 476 -28.00 9.39 12.10
CA GLY A 476 -28.42 8.78 13.35
C GLY A 476 -27.31 8.55 14.37
N LEU A 477 -26.13 9.16 14.19
CA LEU A 477 -25.11 9.26 15.25
C LEU A 477 -25.71 9.87 16.53
N ARG A 478 -25.41 9.29 17.70
CA ARG A 478 -26.00 9.72 18.98
C ARG A 478 -24.92 10.12 19.97
N TYR A 479 -25.14 11.24 20.65
CA TYR A 479 -24.27 11.70 21.75
C TYR A 479 -24.88 11.34 23.09
N ALA A 480 -24.04 11.16 24.10
CA ALA A 480 -24.47 11.05 25.48
C ALA A 480 -25.04 12.39 25.98
N ALA A 481 -25.82 12.37 27.06
CA ALA A 481 -26.47 13.57 27.60
C ALA A 481 -25.47 14.67 28.02
N ASN A 482 -24.23 14.30 28.36
CA ASN A 482 -23.15 15.24 28.68
C ASN A 482 -22.40 15.76 27.44
N GLY A 483 -22.87 15.44 26.23
CA GLY A 483 -22.24 15.83 24.97
C GLY A 483 -21.15 14.88 24.46
N ASP A 484 -20.77 13.86 25.24
CA ASP A 484 -19.73 12.94 24.79
C ASP A 484 -20.18 12.09 23.60
N LEU A 485 -19.24 11.80 22.71
CA LEU A 485 -19.39 10.71 21.76
C LEU A 485 -18.75 9.45 22.37
N VAL A 486 -19.48 8.34 22.35
CA VAL A 486 -18.98 7.03 22.77
C VAL A 486 -19.24 6.02 21.67
N LEU A 487 -18.17 5.41 21.15
CA LEU A 487 -18.24 4.31 20.21
C LEU A 487 -18.16 2.99 20.97
N ALA A 488 -19.05 2.06 20.63
CA ALA A 488 -19.02 0.69 21.12
C ALA A 488 -18.38 -0.21 20.07
N LEU A 489 -17.38 -1.01 20.47
CA LEU A 489 -16.66 -1.93 19.60
C LEU A 489 -16.86 -3.35 20.09
N SER A 490 -17.43 -4.21 19.26
CA SER A 490 -17.70 -5.61 19.60
C SER A 490 -17.96 -6.45 18.35
N ALA A 491 -17.75 -7.77 18.46
CA ALA A 491 -18.05 -8.68 17.35
C ALA A 491 -19.55 -8.82 17.09
N ASP A 492 -20.35 -8.94 18.15
CA ASP A 492 -21.80 -9.00 18.05
C ASP A 492 -22.39 -7.59 18.24
N PRO A 493 -23.46 -7.24 17.49
CA PRO A 493 -24.10 -5.94 17.62
C PRO A 493 -24.75 -5.78 19.00
N PRO A 494 -24.69 -4.58 19.61
CA PRO A 494 -25.45 -4.26 20.81
C PRO A 494 -26.96 -4.41 20.60
N ALA A 495 -27.71 -4.38 21.70
CA ALA A 495 -29.17 -4.50 21.65
C ALA A 495 -29.82 -3.46 20.71
N PRO A 496 -30.88 -3.83 19.98
CA PRO A 496 -31.61 -2.91 19.11
C PRO A 496 -32.07 -1.62 19.81
N ASN A 497 -32.19 -0.54 19.04
CA ASN A 497 -32.68 0.78 19.48
C ASN A 497 -31.85 1.48 20.58
N THR A 498 -30.66 0.98 20.92
CA THR A 498 -29.76 1.60 21.89
C THR A 498 -28.82 2.64 21.26
N THR A 499 -28.30 3.56 22.07
CA THR A 499 -27.19 4.45 21.67
C THR A 499 -25.93 3.67 21.32
N GLU A 500 -25.67 2.55 22.02
CA GLU A 500 -24.53 1.69 21.71
C GLU A 500 -24.63 1.14 20.28
N LEU A 501 -25.80 0.65 19.84
CA LEU A 501 -25.97 0.17 18.47
C LEU A 501 -25.86 1.30 17.43
N ALA A 502 -26.39 2.49 17.74
CA ALA A 502 -26.29 3.65 16.85
C ALA A 502 -24.83 4.00 16.53
N ASN A 503 -23.95 3.93 17.54
CA ASN A 503 -22.53 4.26 17.45
C ASN A 503 -21.61 3.03 17.35
N TRP A 504 -22.17 1.85 17.07
CA TRP A 504 -21.42 0.60 17.08
C TRP A 504 -20.51 0.45 15.85
N VAL A 505 -19.31 -0.05 16.07
CA VAL A 505 -18.36 -0.47 15.02
C VAL A 505 -17.99 -1.94 15.25
N ALA A 506 -18.14 -2.77 14.22
CA ALA A 506 -17.87 -4.19 14.32
C ALA A 506 -16.38 -4.48 14.49
N THR A 507 -16.05 -5.44 15.36
CA THR A 507 -14.70 -6.01 15.50
C THR A 507 -14.68 -7.48 15.06
N PRO A 508 -13.57 -8.04 14.56
CA PRO A 508 -13.49 -9.48 14.33
C PRO A 508 -13.42 -10.23 15.66
N ARG A 509 -13.62 -11.56 15.62
CA ARG A 509 -13.25 -12.46 16.73
C ARG A 509 -11.77 -12.83 16.64
N GLY A 510 -10.90 -11.85 16.85
CA GLY A 510 -9.45 -11.99 16.81
C GLY A 510 -8.76 -10.63 16.80
N ALA A 511 -7.48 -10.60 16.44
CA ALA A 511 -6.69 -9.37 16.33
C ALA A 511 -7.34 -8.35 15.39
N PHE A 512 -7.28 -7.07 15.76
CA PHE A 512 -7.76 -5.95 14.96
C PHE A 512 -6.99 -4.67 15.25
N PHE A 513 -7.21 -3.65 14.43
CA PHE A 513 -6.78 -2.28 14.73
C PHE A 513 -7.85 -1.29 14.28
N ALA A 514 -7.84 -0.10 14.88
CA ALA A 514 -8.79 0.96 14.57
C ALA A 514 -8.08 2.16 13.95
N VAL A 515 -8.74 2.84 13.02
CA VAL A 515 -8.23 4.03 12.34
C VAL A 515 -9.26 5.16 12.47
N LEU A 516 -8.86 6.24 13.13
CA LEU A 516 -9.54 7.53 13.08
C LEU A 516 -8.93 8.36 11.95
N ARG A 517 -9.75 8.83 11.02
CA ARG A 517 -9.38 9.73 9.93
C ARG A 517 -9.98 11.09 10.20
N LEU A 518 -9.15 12.13 10.20
CA LEU A 518 -9.62 13.52 10.20
C LEU A 518 -9.28 14.13 8.84
N TYR A 519 -10.30 14.63 8.14
CA TYR A 519 -10.15 15.37 6.89
C TYR A 519 -10.21 16.87 7.20
N ALA A 520 -9.32 17.66 6.59
CA ALA A 520 -9.09 19.06 6.94
C ALA A 520 -8.93 19.29 8.48
N PRO A 521 -7.94 18.64 9.12
CA PRO A 521 -7.68 18.85 10.54
C PRO A 521 -7.30 20.31 10.82
N ASN A 522 -7.64 20.80 12.01
CA ASN A 522 -7.23 22.15 12.41
C ASN A 522 -5.71 22.21 12.68
N ARG A 523 -5.15 23.42 12.72
CA ARG A 523 -3.69 23.61 12.84
C ARG A 523 -3.11 23.11 14.16
N ASP A 524 -3.84 23.29 15.27
CA ASP A 524 -3.42 22.83 16.59
C ASP A 524 -3.17 21.31 16.65
N TYR A 525 -3.85 20.57 15.79
CA TYR A 525 -3.74 19.13 15.67
C TYR A 525 -2.56 18.68 14.81
N ILE A 526 -2.28 19.39 13.71
CA ILE A 526 -1.13 19.13 12.84
C ILE A 526 0.18 19.19 13.63
N ASP A 527 0.23 20.03 14.66
CA ASP A 527 1.39 20.22 15.53
C ASP A 527 1.47 19.16 16.66
N GLY A 528 0.68 18.08 16.59
CA GLY A 528 0.77 16.93 17.48
C GLY A 528 0.24 17.23 18.88
N LYS A 529 -1.03 17.59 19.03
CA LYS A 529 -1.65 17.83 20.35
C LYS A 529 -2.88 16.95 20.60
N LEU A 530 -2.94 15.78 19.98
CA LEU A 530 -4.05 14.85 20.14
C LEU A 530 -4.10 14.27 21.55
N GLY A 531 -4.89 14.88 22.43
CA GLY A 531 -5.33 14.25 23.66
C GLY A 531 -6.38 13.14 23.44
N LEU A 532 -6.23 12.30 22.40
CA LEU A 532 -7.16 11.20 22.14
C LEU A 532 -7.14 10.26 23.34
N GLN A 533 -8.33 9.97 23.86
CA GLN A 533 -8.47 8.95 24.89
C GLN A 533 -8.17 7.57 24.31
N PRO A 534 -7.55 6.67 25.10
CA PRO A 534 -7.30 5.30 24.66
C PRO A 534 -8.60 4.54 24.39
N LEU A 535 -8.51 3.46 23.62
CA LEU A 535 -9.57 2.45 23.61
C LEU A 535 -9.54 1.72 24.96
N VAL A 536 -10.68 1.55 25.60
CA VAL A 536 -10.79 0.87 26.89
C VAL A 536 -11.51 -0.46 26.70
N LYS A 537 -10.87 -1.56 27.13
CA LYS A 537 -11.51 -2.87 27.18
C LYS A 537 -12.56 -2.88 28.29
N LYS A 538 -13.81 -3.23 27.98
CA LYS A 538 -14.85 -3.37 29.00
C LYS A 538 -14.59 -4.65 29.80
N PRO A 539 -14.69 -4.61 31.15
CA PRO A 539 -14.65 -5.82 31.97
C PRO A 539 -15.75 -6.77 31.51
N GLN A 540 -15.39 -8.01 31.17
CA GLN A 540 -16.40 -9.03 30.94
C GLN A 540 -17.03 -9.42 32.28
N PRO A 541 -18.36 -9.63 32.35
CA PRO A 541 -18.96 -10.19 33.54
C PRO A 541 -18.31 -11.56 33.78
N VAL A 542 -17.59 -11.69 34.91
CA VAL A 542 -17.03 -12.96 35.34
C VAL A 542 -18.21 -13.90 35.51
N VAL A 543 -18.32 -14.90 34.63
CA VAL A 543 -19.22 -16.01 34.87
C VAL A 543 -18.62 -16.78 36.04
N THR A 544 -19.02 -16.45 37.26
CA THR A 544 -18.73 -17.29 38.42
C THR A 544 -19.29 -18.67 38.10
N PRO A 545 -18.45 -19.73 38.04
CA PRO A 545 -18.97 -21.07 37.89
C PRO A 545 -19.97 -21.30 39.02
N SER A 546 -21.19 -21.70 38.67
CA SER A 546 -22.21 -22.08 39.64
C SER A 546 -21.60 -23.10 40.60
N PRO A 547 -21.75 -22.96 41.93
CA PRO A 547 -21.18 -23.92 42.86
C PRO A 547 -21.64 -25.32 42.45
N SER A 548 -20.68 -26.22 42.25
CA SER A 548 -20.95 -27.64 41.99
C SER A 548 -21.97 -28.11 43.03
N PRO A 549 -23.09 -28.76 42.63
CA PRO A 549 -24.05 -29.24 43.59
C PRO A 549 -23.33 -30.16 44.59
N SER A 550 -23.49 -29.86 45.87
CA SER A 550 -22.99 -30.68 46.97
C SER A 550 -23.49 -32.12 46.79
N PRO A 551 -22.66 -33.16 46.97
CA PRO A 551 -23.12 -34.53 46.83
C PRO A 551 -24.29 -34.79 47.78
N SER A 552 -25.43 -35.17 47.21
CA SER A 552 -26.64 -35.52 47.94
C SER A 552 -26.42 -36.84 48.70
N PRO A 553 -26.89 -36.97 49.96
CA PRO A 553 -26.63 -38.15 50.79
C PRO A 553 -27.25 -39.42 50.20
N SER A 554 -26.48 -40.50 50.27
CA SER A 554 -26.85 -41.84 49.79
C SER A 554 -28.09 -42.38 50.50
N PRO A 555 -29.13 -42.86 49.78
CA PRO A 555 -30.25 -43.55 50.42
C PRO A 555 -29.86 -44.97 50.88
N SER A 556 -30.31 -45.28 52.09
CA SER A 556 -30.19 -46.56 52.83
C SER A 556 -31.04 -47.67 52.20
N PRO A 557 -30.71 -48.98 52.34
CA PRO A 557 -31.20 -50.04 51.48
C PRO A 557 -32.61 -50.53 51.83
N SER A 558 -33.37 -50.95 50.81
CA SER A 558 -34.68 -51.59 50.95
C SER A 558 -34.59 -53.09 50.60
N PRO A 559 -35.38 -53.99 51.23
CA PRO A 559 -35.10 -55.43 51.28
C PRO A 559 -35.59 -56.24 50.06
N ALA A 560 -34.97 -57.41 49.91
CA ALA A 560 -35.07 -58.35 48.80
C ALA A 560 -36.42 -59.09 48.64
N PRO A 561 -36.79 -59.44 47.40
CA PRO A 561 -37.61 -60.62 47.08
C PRO A 561 -36.77 -61.76 46.49
N ALA A 562 -37.13 -63.00 46.87
CA ALA A 562 -36.50 -64.28 46.53
C ALA A 562 -36.99 -64.86 45.17
N PRO A 563 -36.34 -65.94 44.64
CA PRO A 563 -36.08 -66.12 43.20
C PRO A 563 -36.99 -67.11 42.46
N LYS A 564 -36.90 -67.12 41.12
CA LYS A 564 -37.20 -68.28 40.25
C LYS A 564 -36.32 -68.24 38.97
N PRO A 565 -36.08 -69.38 38.30
CA PRO A 565 -34.72 -69.90 38.09
C PRO A 565 -34.27 -69.89 36.61
N SER A 566 -32.94 -69.93 36.42
CA SER A 566 -32.24 -70.11 35.15
C SER A 566 -32.18 -71.60 34.74
N PRO A 567 -31.96 -71.89 33.44
CA PRO A 567 -30.66 -72.50 33.11
C PRO A 567 -30.01 -71.98 31.81
N SER A 568 -28.75 -71.51 31.95
CA SER A 568 -27.48 -72.15 31.48
C SER A 568 -27.24 -72.47 29.98
N PRO A 569 -25.97 -72.63 29.51
CA PRO A 569 -24.87 -71.64 29.45
C PRO A 569 -23.97 -71.71 28.17
N SER A 570 -23.00 -70.78 28.09
CA SER A 570 -21.60 -70.93 27.61
C SER A 570 -21.25 -70.90 26.10
N PRO A 571 -19.98 -70.59 25.71
CA PRO A 571 -19.01 -69.66 26.31
C PRO A 571 -18.18 -68.83 25.27
N SER A 572 -17.42 -67.87 25.81
CA SER A 572 -16.41 -66.98 25.22
C SER A 572 -14.97 -67.60 25.33
N PRO A 573 -13.82 -66.89 25.20
CA PRO A 573 -13.12 -66.27 24.05
C PRO A 573 -11.61 -66.69 23.94
N SER A 574 -10.82 -65.90 23.16
CA SER A 574 -9.41 -65.44 23.43
C SER A 574 -8.29 -65.98 22.48
N PRO A 575 -7.01 -65.50 22.50
CA PRO A 575 -6.46 -64.24 21.95
C PRO A 575 -5.18 -64.39 21.05
N SER A 576 -4.56 -63.25 20.64
CA SER A 576 -3.26 -63.02 19.90
C SER A 576 -1.98 -63.59 20.60
N PRO A 577 -0.72 -63.68 20.04
CA PRO A 577 0.08 -62.66 19.27
C PRO A 577 1.13 -63.15 18.19
N SER A 578 1.95 -62.22 17.65
CA SER A 578 3.01 -62.24 16.57
C SER A 578 4.36 -62.96 16.92
N PRO A 579 5.35 -63.23 16.00
CA PRO A 579 6.29 -62.26 15.33
C PRO A 579 6.91 -62.65 13.92
N SER A 580 7.79 -61.77 13.36
CA SER A 580 8.58 -61.79 12.06
C SER A 580 9.92 -62.62 12.13
N PRO A 581 10.76 -62.93 11.08
CA PRO A 581 11.43 -62.05 10.05
C PRO A 581 11.76 -62.61 8.60
N SER A 582 12.47 -61.79 7.78
CA SER A 582 12.98 -61.78 6.34
C SER A 582 13.90 -62.94 5.83
N PRO A 583 14.56 -63.02 4.59
CA PRO A 583 14.88 -62.04 3.49
C PRO A 583 14.88 -62.51 1.97
N SER A 584 15.36 -61.63 1.05
CA SER A 584 15.56 -61.64 -0.46
C SER A 584 16.66 -62.61 -1.02
N PRO A 585 16.95 -62.82 -2.37
CA PRO A 585 17.18 -61.84 -3.47
C PRO A 585 16.82 -62.22 -4.97
N SER A 586 17.13 -61.27 -5.89
CA SER A 586 17.06 -61.07 -7.38
C SER A 586 17.46 -62.22 -8.36
N PRO A 587 17.26 -62.15 -9.73
CA PRO A 587 17.90 -61.17 -10.66
C PRO A 587 17.12 -60.71 -11.93
N SER A 588 17.67 -59.67 -12.59
CA SER A 588 17.41 -59.16 -13.98
C SER A 588 18.18 -59.96 -15.05
N PRO A 589 17.82 -59.86 -16.36
CA PRO A 589 18.69 -59.15 -17.33
C PRO A 589 17.97 -58.38 -18.47
N SER A 590 18.73 -57.47 -19.11
CA SER A 590 18.36 -56.54 -20.20
C SER A 590 18.31 -57.14 -21.61
N SER A 591 17.53 -56.55 -22.52
CA SER A 591 17.93 -56.05 -23.87
C SER A 591 16.70 -55.65 -24.71
N GLY A 592 16.73 -54.46 -25.35
CA GLY A 592 15.87 -54.14 -26.52
C GLY A 592 16.46 -54.71 -27.82
N PRO A 593 16.01 -54.35 -29.05
CA PRO A 593 14.93 -53.44 -29.47
C PRO A 593 13.94 -54.08 -30.50
N GLY A 594 12.87 -53.39 -30.92
CA GLY A 594 12.18 -53.74 -32.19
C GLY A 594 10.72 -53.31 -32.38
N ASN A 595 10.53 -52.28 -33.21
CA ASN A 595 9.49 -52.00 -34.22
C ASN A 595 8.01 -52.41 -34.02
N ALA A 596 7.13 -51.42 -34.26
CA ALA A 596 5.68 -51.48 -34.46
C ALA A 596 5.26 -52.41 -35.63
N PRO A 597 3.97 -52.85 -35.73
CA PRO A 597 3.00 -52.05 -36.48
C PRO A 597 1.50 -52.15 -36.07
N SER A 598 0.76 -51.24 -36.70
CA SER A 598 -0.68 -51.00 -36.91
C SER A 598 -1.77 -52.03 -36.55
N SER A 599 -2.88 -51.43 -36.10
CA SER A 599 -4.29 -51.82 -36.09
C SER A 599 -4.85 -52.48 -37.37
N GLY A 600 -5.77 -53.44 -37.17
CA GLY A 600 -6.65 -54.03 -38.19
C GLY A 600 -8.05 -53.37 -38.29
N PRO A 601 -8.86 -53.74 -39.31
CA PRO A 601 -9.90 -52.89 -39.93
C PRO A 601 -11.34 -53.45 -39.86
N GLY A 602 -12.35 -52.66 -40.30
CA GLY A 602 -13.74 -53.17 -40.51
C GLY A 602 -14.83 -52.17 -40.97
N ASN A 603 -14.83 -51.83 -42.26
CA ASN A 603 -15.91 -51.49 -43.25
C ASN A 603 -17.36 -51.05 -42.88
N ALA A 604 -17.75 -49.85 -43.38
CA ALA A 604 -18.74 -49.47 -44.46
C ALA A 604 -20.19 -50.06 -44.50
N PRO A 605 -21.22 -49.46 -45.21
CA PRO A 605 -21.14 -48.56 -46.40
C PRO A 605 -22.21 -47.44 -46.65
N SER A 606 -21.87 -46.54 -47.62
CA SER A 606 -22.65 -45.80 -48.66
C SER A 606 -23.88 -44.94 -48.30
N SER A 607 -24.18 -43.75 -48.85
CA SER A 607 -24.05 -43.20 -50.23
C SER A 607 -24.26 -41.65 -50.24
N GLY A 608 -23.62 -40.92 -51.17
CA GLY A 608 -23.70 -39.44 -51.38
C GLY A 608 -24.89 -39.00 -52.28
N PRO A 609 -24.82 -37.90 -53.11
CA PRO A 609 -23.79 -36.86 -53.35
C PRO A 609 -24.40 -35.41 -53.23
N GLY A 610 -23.78 -34.25 -53.49
CA GLY A 610 -22.48 -33.83 -54.02
C GLY A 610 -22.47 -32.30 -54.30
N ASN A 611 -21.32 -31.83 -54.81
CA ASN A 611 -21.00 -30.57 -55.51
C ASN A 611 -20.20 -29.48 -54.75
N ALA A 612 -18.88 -29.53 -54.94
CA ALA A 612 -18.01 -28.40 -55.30
C ALA A 612 -17.57 -28.59 -56.78
N PRO A 613 -17.01 -27.57 -57.48
CA PRO A 613 -15.53 -27.44 -57.52
C PRO A 613 -15.02 -25.97 -57.67
N SER A 614 -13.90 -25.62 -57.00
CA SER A 614 -12.50 -25.44 -57.50
C SER A 614 -12.26 -24.09 -58.21
N SER A 615 -11.11 -23.39 -58.13
CA SER A 615 -9.70 -23.80 -58.13
C SER A 615 -8.77 -22.59 -57.81
N GLY A 616 -7.58 -22.82 -57.23
CA GLY A 616 -6.46 -21.83 -57.13
C GLY A 616 -5.61 -21.79 -58.43
N PRO A 617 -4.28 -21.56 -58.43
CA PRO A 617 -3.33 -21.05 -57.39
C PRO A 617 -2.27 -20.03 -57.97
N GLY A 618 -1.26 -19.61 -57.17
CA GLY A 618 0.09 -19.34 -57.73
C GLY A 618 0.95 -18.18 -57.22
N ASN A 619 1.90 -18.49 -56.32
CA ASN A 619 3.33 -18.14 -56.22
C ASN A 619 3.91 -16.69 -56.30
N ALA A 620 4.89 -16.48 -55.41
CA ALA A 620 5.89 -15.38 -55.30
C ALA A 620 6.98 -15.44 -56.41
N PRO A 621 7.91 -14.46 -56.59
CA PRO A 621 9.06 -14.20 -55.69
C PRO A 621 9.62 -12.74 -55.65
N SER A 622 10.76 -12.60 -54.95
CA SER A 622 11.55 -11.42 -54.54
C SER A 622 12.31 -10.63 -55.64
N SER A 623 12.67 -9.36 -55.33
CA SER A 623 13.98 -8.72 -55.61
C SER A 623 14.05 -7.24 -55.18
N GLY A 624 15.15 -6.82 -54.53
CA GLY A 624 15.73 -5.46 -54.63
C GLY A 624 16.90 -5.48 -55.64
N PRO A 625 17.81 -4.47 -55.75
CA PRO A 625 18.02 -3.23 -54.97
C PRO A 625 18.25 -1.95 -55.84
N GLY A 626 18.51 -0.78 -55.23
CA GLY A 626 18.99 0.43 -55.95
C GLY A 626 19.27 1.68 -55.09
N ASN A 627 20.44 2.30 -55.28
CA ASN A 627 21.13 3.29 -54.44
C ASN A 627 20.62 4.76 -54.43
N ALA A 628 20.97 5.45 -53.32
CA ALA A 628 21.28 6.87 -52.99
C ALA A 628 21.44 7.94 -54.13
N PRO A 629 21.38 9.27 -53.86
CA PRO A 629 22.38 9.98 -53.03
C PRO A 629 21.89 11.12 -52.10
N SER A 630 22.81 11.48 -51.20
CA SER A 630 22.83 12.58 -50.23
C SER A 630 22.90 13.99 -50.84
N SER A 631 22.33 14.99 -50.16
CA SER A 631 22.79 16.38 -50.24
C SER A 631 22.59 17.11 -48.89
N ALA A 632 23.63 17.82 -48.47
CA ALA A 632 23.68 18.69 -47.29
C ALA A 632 23.09 20.09 -47.59
N PRO A 633 22.79 20.87 -46.54
CA PRO A 633 23.42 22.18 -46.37
C PRO A 633 23.87 22.37 -44.90
N GLY A 634 24.89 23.14 -44.51
CA GLY A 634 25.40 24.43 -45.00
C GLY A 634 25.50 25.35 -43.78
N ASN A 635 26.73 25.69 -43.37
CA ASN A 635 27.06 26.52 -42.19
C ASN A 635 26.60 27.98 -42.31
N ALA A 636 26.19 28.59 -41.17
CA ALA A 636 26.63 29.89 -40.59
C ALA A 636 25.55 30.51 -39.66
N PRO A 637 25.84 31.54 -38.84
CA PRO A 637 26.80 31.60 -37.74
C PRO A 637 26.16 32.02 -36.39
N ALA A 638 26.92 31.90 -35.29
CA ALA A 638 26.54 32.33 -33.94
C ALA A 638 26.47 33.87 -33.76
N PRO A 639 25.71 34.36 -32.77
CA PRO A 639 26.05 35.59 -32.06
C PRO A 639 26.39 35.30 -30.58
N LYS A 640 27.42 36.00 -30.10
CA LYS A 640 27.87 36.06 -28.70
C LYS A 640 27.66 37.51 -28.18
N PRO A 641 27.87 37.81 -26.88
CA PRO A 641 26.83 37.95 -25.86
C PRO A 641 26.67 39.39 -25.35
N GLY A 642 25.58 39.69 -24.66
CA GLY A 642 25.49 40.93 -23.86
C GLY A 642 24.17 41.11 -23.12
N GLY A 643 24.24 41.50 -21.85
CA GLY A 643 23.15 42.21 -21.18
C GLY A 643 22.69 41.64 -19.83
N ALA A 644 23.37 42.09 -18.77
CA ALA A 644 23.09 41.90 -17.35
C ALA A 644 21.66 42.21 -16.84
N ARG A 645 21.44 41.76 -15.57
CA ARG A 645 20.47 42.21 -14.53
C ARG A 645 19.19 41.35 -14.43
N ARG A 646 18.63 41.02 -13.26
CA ARG A 646 18.82 41.46 -11.87
C ARG A 646 18.16 40.42 -10.93
N ARG A 647 18.75 40.18 -9.75
CA ARG A 647 18.07 39.63 -8.57
C ARG A 647 16.97 40.59 -8.10
N LEU A 648 15.86 40.05 -7.63
CA LEU A 648 14.92 40.60 -6.64
C LEU A 648 14.28 39.38 -5.96
N VAL A 649 14.83 38.99 -4.80
CA VAL A 649 14.25 39.14 -3.44
C VAL A 649 12.95 38.38 -3.31
#